data_AF-A0A2I2FPQ8-F1
#
_entry.id   AF-A0A2I2FPQ8-F1
#
_cell.length_a   1.000
_cell.length_b   1.000
_cell.length_c   1.000
_cell.angle_alpha   90.00
_cell.angle_beta   90.00
_cell.angle_gamma   90.00
#
_symmetry.space_group_name_H-M   'P 1'
#
loop_
_entity.id
_entity.type
_entity.pdbx_description
1 polymer ?
#
loop_
_entity_poly.entity_id
_entity_poly.type
_entity_poly.pdbx_seq_one_letter_code
_entity_poly.pdbx_strand_id
1 'polypeptide(L)'
;MVEKDTPADGNMADAAPAAVQSPAASSASRYSKHIVLTTYPGQSGIDPVPLTWGAKDAQARGPVIVSRSNALLKRRNAMGAHGGSYSIYNALAIAAGDLEPDFRPDFRNSEPTFNFAWQSAWADKTKIVSMDPYGHDVVNQFREQLDAGWDIRPTMAVTRANMKLAEIGEAVRDGMLDVDGTIVVNSGGDVRVTKVAVEPVWYLPGVADRFGVDEGTLRRTLFEHTGGSYPELITRPDLKVFLPPIGGLTVYIFGPPERVSDENVKLAVRIHDECNGSDVFQSDICTCRPYLAFGIREAIREAQNGGSGVVIYFRKEGRALGEVIKYLVYNARKRGGDTADKYFTRTENIAGVRDMRFQALMPDILHWLGIKKIDRMLSMSNMKHDAIVQSGIPIIERVPIPEDMIPDDSRVEIDAKINAGYFTTGRQYTTEELAEVRGRGWEKWEDITVSKDPRDRTMGSEANPIPRIPQPGVWCPAVTFFDPQTDTLDLPSQKKYFTYLSKTGLTGLVIHGTNSEAFLLTREERTQVIAAARDAVGPNFPLMAGAGAHSTKQTLELAADAAAAGANYLLILPPAYFGKATTPAVVKRFFAEVAAKSPLPVVLYNFPGVCNGVDMDSETITAIVREDKSRRGDGQSNVVGVKLTCGSVGKITRLAATFDRNEFAVYGGQSDFLVGGLAAGSAGCIAAFANVFPRTAARVFALYEEGKVKEAVELQRKAALAESPIKSGIASTKYAAAVYVAPLAGIEGAEEKLRPRAPYEEPSEAVKKGVRAGMDVLFGVEKAL
;
A
#
# COMPACT_ATOMS: atom_id res chain seq x y z
N MET A 1 7.17 31.92 64.07
CA MET A 1 8.21 31.81 63.02
C MET A 1 7.68 30.75 62.06
N VAL A 2 7.24 31.02 60.84
CA VAL A 2 7.64 32.03 59.84
C VAL A 2 6.41 32.42 59.00
N GLU A 3 6.38 33.68 58.57
CA GLU A 3 5.42 34.38 57.69
C GLU A 3 5.34 33.79 56.27
N LYS A 4 4.15 33.68 55.65
CA LYS A 4 3.56 34.57 54.61
C LYS A 4 4.55 35.08 53.55
N ASP A 5 4.35 34.67 52.30
CA ASP A 5 3.83 35.56 51.25
C ASP A 5 3.55 34.83 49.92
N THR A 6 2.39 35.17 49.35
CA THR A 6 1.94 34.86 47.98
C THR A 6 2.40 35.99 47.05
N PRO A 7 2.55 35.72 45.73
CA PRO A 7 2.10 36.73 44.77
C PRO A 7 1.18 36.18 43.67
N ALA A 8 0.33 37.09 43.22
CA ALA A 8 -0.68 36.96 42.18
C ALA A 8 -0.16 37.42 40.79
N ASP A 9 -0.90 36.98 39.78
CA ASP A 9 -1.21 37.57 38.46
C ASP A 9 -0.12 37.85 37.41
N GLY A 10 -0.37 37.28 36.22
CA GLY A 10 0.30 37.61 34.96
C GLY A 10 -0.23 36.82 33.75
N ASN A 11 -1.29 37.35 33.12
CA ASN A 11 -1.82 37.13 31.76
C ASN A 11 -1.14 36.04 30.87
N MET A 12 -1.88 34.97 30.54
CA MET A 12 -1.70 34.24 29.28
C MET A 12 -2.66 34.79 28.24
N ALA A 13 -2.16 35.69 27.38
CA ALA A 13 -2.86 36.13 26.18
C ALA A 13 -2.47 35.24 24.99
N ASP A 14 -3.45 34.99 24.12
CA ASP A 14 -3.40 34.19 22.90
C ASP A 14 -2.15 34.39 22.03
N ALA A 15 -1.39 33.33 21.80
CA ALA A 15 -0.42 33.26 20.71
C ALA A 15 -1.14 32.80 19.43
N ALA A 16 -1.53 33.77 18.60
CA ALA A 16 -2.02 33.52 17.24
C ALA A 16 -1.00 32.70 16.42
N PRO A 17 -1.44 31.83 15.50
CA PRO A 17 -0.54 31.06 14.64
C PRO A 17 0.29 32.01 13.77
N ALA A 18 1.61 31.80 13.76
CA ALA A 18 2.54 32.57 12.95
C ALA A 18 2.12 32.51 11.47
N ALA A 19 1.78 33.68 10.92
CA ALA A 19 1.50 33.84 9.51
C ALA A 19 2.74 33.45 8.69
N VAL A 20 2.54 32.59 7.68
CA VAL A 20 3.55 32.29 6.66
C VAL A 20 3.93 33.60 5.98
N GLN A 21 5.13 34.11 6.29
CA GLN A 21 5.70 35.24 5.57
C GLN A 21 6.07 34.77 4.17
N SER A 22 5.44 35.35 3.15
CA SER A 22 5.92 35.30 1.77
C SER A 22 7.37 35.81 1.73
N PRO A 23 8.30 35.14 1.01
CA PRO A 23 9.69 35.58 0.98
C PRO A 23 9.78 36.98 0.39
N ALA A 24 10.31 37.92 1.17
CA ALA A 24 10.63 39.25 0.69
C ALA A 24 11.75 39.13 -0.36
N ALA A 25 11.45 39.55 -1.59
CA ALA A 25 12.43 39.64 -2.67
C ALA A 25 13.47 40.73 -2.35
N SER A 26 14.61 40.34 -1.78
CA SER A 26 15.82 41.18 -1.80
C SER A 26 16.56 40.91 -3.11
N SER A 27 16.55 41.89 -4.02
CA SER A 27 17.04 41.80 -5.40
C SER A 27 18.54 42.10 -5.56
N ALA A 28 19.37 41.77 -4.57
CA ALA A 28 20.82 41.74 -4.76
C ALA A 28 21.24 40.35 -5.28
N SER A 29 21.85 40.29 -6.47
CA SER A 29 22.38 39.04 -7.03
C SER A 29 23.40 38.43 -6.07
N ARG A 30 23.04 37.31 -5.42
CA ARG A 30 23.95 36.50 -4.58
C ARG A 30 25.08 35.86 -5.39
N TYR A 31 25.01 35.94 -6.71
CA TYR A 31 26.02 35.43 -7.64
C TYR A 31 26.87 36.57 -8.22
N SER A 32 28.15 36.27 -8.41
CA SER A 32 29.07 37.08 -9.21
C SER A 32 28.52 37.27 -10.63
N LYS A 33 28.70 38.46 -11.21
CA LYS A 33 28.40 38.73 -12.63
C LYS A 33 29.29 37.92 -13.58
N HIS A 34 30.43 37.41 -13.09
CA HIS A 34 31.35 36.57 -13.84
C HIS A 34 31.24 35.12 -13.37
N ILE A 35 30.96 34.21 -14.31
CA ILE A 35 30.92 32.77 -14.08
C ILE A 35 32.16 32.13 -14.69
N VAL A 36 32.92 31.40 -13.86
CA VAL A 36 34.05 30.60 -14.34
C VAL A 36 33.53 29.23 -14.78
N LEU A 37 33.48 29.01 -16.09
CA LEU A 37 32.98 27.76 -16.67
C LEU A 37 33.93 26.58 -16.43
N THR A 38 35.24 26.82 -16.55
CA THR A 38 36.27 25.82 -16.29
C THR A 38 37.58 26.47 -15.82
N THR A 39 38.48 25.66 -15.29
CA THR A 39 39.86 26.04 -14.91
C THR A 39 40.81 25.23 -15.78
N TYR A 40 41.99 25.73 -16.12
CA TYR A 40 42.98 24.97 -16.91
C TYR A 40 44.31 24.81 -16.16
N PRO A 41 45.02 23.67 -16.32
CA PRO A 41 46.36 23.52 -15.78
C PRO A 41 47.28 24.63 -16.31
N GLY A 42 48.07 25.25 -15.42
CA GLY A 42 48.99 26.33 -15.78
C GLY A 42 48.40 27.76 -15.76
N GLN A 43 47.10 27.92 -15.53
CA GLN A 43 46.54 29.24 -15.20
C GLN A 43 47.00 29.70 -13.81
N SER A 44 47.29 31.00 -13.66
CA SER A 44 47.75 31.57 -12.39
C SER A 44 46.76 31.31 -11.25
N GLY A 45 47.25 30.69 -10.18
CA GLY A 45 46.47 30.35 -8.98
C GLY A 45 45.63 29.08 -9.09
N ILE A 46 45.70 28.31 -10.19
CA ILE A 46 45.12 26.96 -10.29
C ILE A 46 46.13 25.96 -9.73
N ASP A 47 45.77 25.31 -8.61
CA ASP A 47 46.60 24.34 -7.89
C ASP A 47 45.74 23.15 -7.42
N PRO A 48 45.39 22.22 -8.33
CA PRO A 48 44.57 21.06 -8.02
C PRO A 48 45.22 20.15 -6.99
N VAL A 49 44.45 19.68 -6.01
CA VAL A 49 44.95 18.69 -5.03
C VAL A 49 45.31 17.39 -5.76
N PRO A 50 46.54 16.86 -5.60
CA PRO A 50 46.93 15.60 -6.23
C PRO A 50 45.98 14.45 -5.89
N LEU A 51 45.65 13.63 -6.88
CA LEU A 51 44.78 12.46 -6.73
C LEU A 51 45.38 11.26 -7.48
N THR A 52 45.78 10.23 -6.75
CA THR A 52 46.42 9.03 -7.31
C THR A 52 45.50 7.82 -7.13
N TRP A 53 44.68 7.53 -8.14
CA TRP A 53 43.76 6.38 -8.08
C TRP A 53 44.52 5.05 -7.97
N GLY A 54 44.07 4.16 -7.09
CA GLY A 54 44.75 2.89 -6.78
C GLY A 54 45.96 3.02 -5.85
N ALA A 55 46.14 4.14 -5.16
CA ALA A 55 47.14 4.21 -4.09
C ALA A 55 46.73 3.32 -2.89
N LYS A 56 47.75 2.83 -2.16
CA LYS A 56 47.61 1.83 -1.10
C LYS A 56 46.82 2.31 0.12
N ASP A 57 46.86 3.61 0.40
CA ASP A 57 46.20 4.23 1.54
C ASP A 57 45.56 5.58 1.14
N ALA A 58 44.65 6.07 1.97
CA ALA A 58 43.87 7.27 1.69
C ALA A 58 44.74 8.54 1.57
N GLN A 59 45.81 8.66 2.35
CA GLN A 59 46.71 9.82 2.32
C GLN A 59 47.46 9.89 0.99
N ALA A 60 48.07 8.77 0.57
CA ALA A 60 48.76 8.67 -0.71
C ALA A 60 47.79 8.81 -1.91
N ARG A 61 46.53 8.38 -1.73
CA ARG A 61 45.46 8.54 -2.72
C ARG A 61 45.06 10.01 -2.88
N GLY A 62 44.98 10.76 -1.78
CA GLY A 62 44.46 12.13 -1.71
C GLY A 62 42.93 12.18 -1.73
N PRO A 63 42.25 13.22 -1.20
CA PRO A 63 40.79 13.29 -1.14
C PRO A 63 40.15 13.55 -2.52
N VAL A 64 38.90 13.10 -2.72
CA VAL A 64 38.11 13.47 -3.91
C VAL A 64 37.42 14.81 -3.66
N ILE A 65 37.68 15.81 -4.51
CA ILE A 65 37.14 17.17 -4.36
C ILE A 65 36.53 17.62 -5.69
N VAL A 66 35.23 17.92 -5.67
CA VAL A 66 34.44 18.35 -6.84
C VAL A 66 33.94 19.79 -6.73
N SER A 67 34.23 20.47 -5.61
CA SER A 67 33.68 21.78 -5.26
C SER A 67 33.77 22.81 -6.40
N ARG A 68 32.68 23.55 -6.59
CA ARG A 68 32.61 24.70 -7.52
C ARG A 68 32.57 26.06 -6.83
N SER A 69 32.74 26.09 -5.50
CA SER A 69 32.84 27.37 -4.77
C SER A 69 34.07 28.16 -5.25
N ASN A 70 33.98 29.49 -5.30
CA ASN A 70 35.03 30.35 -5.85
C ASN A 70 36.41 30.10 -5.24
N ALA A 71 36.47 29.81 -3.93
CA ALA A 71 37.71 29.52 -3.22
C ALA A 71 38.32 28.15 -3.54
N LEU A 72 37.50 27.14 -3.85
CA LEU A 72 37.93 25.75 -3.99
C LEU A 72 37.90 25.22 -5.43
N LEU A 73 37.26 25.92 -6.36
CA LEU A 73 37.25 25.56 -7.80
C LEU A 73 38.68 25.43 -8.36
N LYS A 74 39.63 26.20 -7.82
CA LYS A 74 41.04 26.17 -8.21
C LYS A 74 41.80 24.95 -7.70
N ARG A 75 41.23 24.24 -6.72
CA ARG A 75 41.86 23.11 -6.00
C ARG A 75 41.18 21.76 -6.26
N ARG A 76 40.03 21.75 -6.96
CA ARG A 76 39.31 20.52 -7.32
C ARG A 76 40.17 19.58 -8.17
N ASN A 77 39.97 18.29 -7.98
CA ASN A 77 40.69 17.23 -8.69
C ASN A 77 39.75 16.20 -9.34
N ALA A 78 38.44 16.43 -9.23
CA ALA A 78 37.40 15.64 -9.86
C ALA A 78 36.31 16.53 -10.47
N MET A 79 35.52 15.93 -11.35
CA MET A 79 34.40 16.55 -12.08
C MET A 79 33.06 16.01 -11.56
N GLY A 80 31.94 16.65 -11.89
CA GLY A 80 30.60 16.16 -11.53
C GLY A 80 29.99 16.92 -10.36
N ALA A 81 29.28 16.20 -9.48
CA ALA A 81 28.68 16.75 -8.27
C ALA A 81 28.57 15.71 -7.15
N HIS A 82 28.68 16.15 -5.90
CA HIS A 82 28.34 15.33 -4.72
C HIS A 82 26.82 15.17 -4.58
N GLY A 83 26.35 14.10 -3.94
CA GLY A 83 24.92 13.87 -3.71
C GLY A 83 24.24 13.03 -4.79
N GLY A 84 25.00 12.51 -5.76
CA GLY A 84 24.50 11.75 -6.91
C GLY A 84 23.31 12.45 -7.60
N SER A 85 22.21 11.73 -7.79
CA SER A 85 20.96 12.24 -8.37
C SER A 85 20.30 13.39 -7.58
N TYR A 86 20.68 13.62 -6.32
CA TYR A 86 20.12 14.69 -5.48
C TYR A 86 20.85 16.02 -5.62
N SER A 87 21.99 16.06 -6.31
CA SER A 87 22.78 17.27 -6.55
C SER A 87 21.97 18.41 -7.19
N ILE A 88 21.03 18.08 -8.08
CA ILE A 88 20.15 19.06 -8.74
C ILE A 88 19.16 19.68 -7.74
N TYR A 89 18.62 18.91 -6.79
CA TYR A 89 17.75 19.44 -5.75
C TYR A 89 18.49 20.38 -4.80
N ASN A 90 19.75 20.06 -4.48
CA ASN A 90 20.61 20.98 -3.72
C ASN A 90 20.82 22.30 -4.49
N ALA A 91 21.11 22.24 -5.79
CA ALA A 91 21.23 23.43 -6.63
C ALA A 91 19.94 24.27 -6.66
N LEU A 92 18.76 23.62 -6.70
CA LEU A 92 17.46 24.31 -6.62
C LEU A 92 17.25 24.99 -5.26
N ALA A 93 17.61 24.35 -4.15
CA ALA A 93 17.52 24.95 -2.81
C ALA A 93 18.42 26.20 -2.69
N ILE A 94 19.64 26.15 -3.25
CA ILE A 94 20.51 27.33 -3.31
C ILE A 94 19.89 28.43 -4.17
N ALA A 95 19.31 28.09 -5.33
CA ALA A 95 18.66 29.04 -6.22
C ALA A 95 17.41 29.69 -5.59
N ALA A 96 16.64 28.92 -4.80
CA ALA A 96 15.50 29.40 -4.03
C ALA A 96 15.90 30.29 -2.85
N GLY A 97 17.18 30.23 -2.45
CA GLY A 97 17.73 30.98 -1.32
C GLY A 97 17.61 30.27 0.03
N ASP A 98 17.18 29.00 0.04
CA ASP A 98 17.11 28.15 1.23
C ASP A 98 18.49 27.72 1.73
N LEU A 99 19.48 27.70 0.83
CA LEU A 99 20.89 27.44 1.11
C LEU A 99 21.78 28.55 0.53
N GLU A 100 22.88 28.87 1.22
CA GLU A 100 23.86 29.82 0.70
C GLU A 100 24.67 29.24 -0.48
N PRO A 101 25.14 30.05 -1.44
CA PRO A 101 25.88 29.57 -2.61
C PRO A 101 27.19 28.81 -2.29
N ASP A 102 27.80 29.11 -1.14
CA ASP A 102 29.00 28.43 -0.63
C ASP A 102 28.69 27.45 0.51
N PHE A 103 27.41 27.06 0.67
CA PHE A 103 26.97 26.13 1.69
C PHE A 103 27.76 24.82 1.66
N ARG A 104 28.23 24.43 2.85
CA ARG A 104 28.97 23.20 3.09
C ARG A 104 28.32 22.46 4.26
N PRO A 105 27.86 21.23 4.05
CA PRO A 105 27.45 20.39 5.17
C PRO A 105 28.63 20.07 6.07
N ASP A 106 28.37 19.95 7.37
CA ASP A 106 29.36 19.53 8.35
C ASP A 106 29.32 18.02 8.56
N PHE A 107 30.38 17.33 8.16
CA PHE A 107 30.53 15.88 8.28
C PHE A 107 31.51 15.45 9.38
N ARG A 108 31.99 16.37 10.23
CA ARG A 108 33.05 16.08 11.21
C ARG A 108 32.65 15.11 12.33
N ASN A 109 31.38 14.69 12.40
CA ASN A 109 30.87 13.71 13.37
C ASN A 109 29.98 12.69 12.65
N SER A 110 30.42 12.23 11.47
CA SER A 110 29.71 11.26 10.64
C SER A 110 30.57 10.05 10.30
N GLU A 111 31.51 9.69 11.18
CA GLU A 111 32.32 8.48 11.09
C GLU A 111 31.43 7.23 11.02
N PRO A 112 31.87 6.17 10.30
CA PRO A 112 31.08 4.96 10.15
C PRO A 112 30.87 4.22 11.49
N THR A 113 29.69 3.63 11.68
CA THR A 113 29.38 2.82 12.88
C THR A 113 30.12 1.47 12.92
N PHE A 114 30.77 1.10 11.83
CA PHE A 114 31.59 -0.09 11.70
C PHE A 114 32.76 0.18 10.75
N ASN A 115 33.96 -0.18 11.18
CA ASN A 115 35.18 0.01 10.39
C ASN A 115 35.52 -1.29 9.66
N PHE A 116 35.33 -1.30 8.35
CA PHE A 116 35.75 -2.43 7.51
C PHE A 116 37.28 -2.54 7.48
N ALA A 117 37.78 -3.76 7.55
CA ALA A 117 39.20 -4.01 7.34
C ALA A 117 39.59 -3.64 5.90
N TRP A 118 40.77 -3.05 5.76
CA TRP A 118 41.34 -2.70 4.47
C TRP A 118 41.44 -3.93 3.57
N GLN A 119 41.04 -3.80 2.31
CA GLN A 119 41.10 -4.85 1.31
C GLN A 119 42.12 -4.50 0.23
N SER A 120 42.86 -5.49 -0.27
CA SER A 120 43.86 -5.26 -1.32
C SER A 120 43.28 -4.66 -2.60
N ALA A 121 42.01 -4.95 -2.89
CA ALA A 121 41.31 -4.38 -4.03
C ALA A 121 41.12 -2.85 -3.93
N TRP A 122 41.19 -2.24 -2.74
CA TRP A 122 41.12 -0.79 -2.58
C TRP A 122 42.32 -0.06 -3.20
N ALA A 123 43.44 -0.77 -3.35
CA ALA A 123 44.66 -0.29 -4.00
C ALA A 123 44.80 -0.79 -5.45
N ASP A 124 43.79 -1.45 -5.99
CA ASP A 124 43.82 -1.97 -7.36
C ASP A 124 42.93 -1.10 -8.26
N LYS A 125 43.59 -0.26 -9.06
CA LYS A 125 42.95 0.66 -10.02
C LYS A 125 42.13 -0.03 -11.12
N THR A 126 42.23 -1.36 -11.24
CA THR A 126 41.46 -2.17 -12.21
C THR A 126 40.27 -2.86 -11.55
N LYS A 127 40.30 -3.12 -10.23
CA LYS A 127 39.23 -3.82 -9.49
C LYS A 127 38.10 -2.90 -9.07
N ILE A 128 38.41 -1.68 -8.62
CA ILE A 128 37.44 -0.68 -8.20
C ILE A 128 37.63 0.60 -9.04
N VAL A 129 36.67 0.87 -9.90
CA VAL A 129 36.70 1.98 -10.88
C VAL A 129 35.45 2.85 -10.85
N SER A 130 34.39 2.44 -10.15
CA SER A 130 33.08 3.10 -10.17
C SER A 130 32.58 3.59 -8.80
N MET A 131 33.38 3.46 -7.75
CA MET A 131 33.14 3.98 -6.40
C MET A 131 34.47 4.38 -5.73
N ASP A 132 34.44 5.23 -4.72
CA ASP A 132 35.63 5.64 -3.96
C ASP A 132 35.94 4.63 -2.84
N PRO A 133 37.06 3.88 -2.90
CA PRO A 133 37.39 2.89 -1.88
C PRO A 133 37.52 3.46 -0.46
N TYR A 134 37.93 4.72 -0.32
CA TYR A 134 38.13 5.39 0.97
C TYR A 134 37.01 6.38 1.30
N GLY A 135 35.95 6.42 0.50
CA GLY A 135 34.84 7.36 0.64
C GLY A 135 33.99 7.18 1.91
N HIS A 136 34.17 6.06 2.61
CA HIS A 136 33.44 5.68 3.83
C HIS A 136 34.02 6.26 5.12
N ASP A 137 35.28 6.72 5.08
CA ASP A 137 36.01 7.19 6.28
C ASP A 137 36.79 8.50 6.00
N VAL A 138 36.22 9.40 5.20
CA VAL A 138 36.91 10.68 4.87
C VAL A 138 37.17 11.54 6.11
N VAL A 139 36.40 11.33 7.17
CA VAL A 139 36.46 12.12 8.40
C VAL A 139 37.76 11.84 9.16
N ASN A 140 38.11 10.57 9.36
CA ASN A 140 39.38 10.23 10.01
C ASN A 140 40.55 10.36 9.03
N GLN A 141 40.36 9.99 7.77
CA GLN A 141 41.43 10.03 6.78
C GLN A 141 41.80 11.45 6.34
N PHE A 142 40.92 12.44 6.43
CA PHE A 142 41.21 13.79 5.94
C PHE A 142 40.79 14.89 6.93
N ARG A 143 40.90 14.61 8.23
CA ARG A 143 40.48 15.53 9.29
C ARG A 143 41.15 16.90 9.19
N GLU A 144 42.46 16.93 8.97
CA GLU A 144 43.22 18.19 8.86
C GLU A 144 42.71 19.05 7.70
N GLN A 145 42.40 18.44 6.56
CA GLN A 145 41.88 19.13 5.38
C GLN A 145 40.44 19.62 5.61
N LEU A 146 39.60 18.81 6.27
CA LEU A 146 38.26 19.21 6.69
C LEU A 146 38.29 20.41 7.64
N ASP A 147 39.17 20.38 8.64
CA ASP A 147 39.34 21.47 9.61
C ASP A 147 39.95 22.72 8.94
N ALA A 148 40.76 22.54 7.89
CA ALA A 148 41.24 23.63 7.02
C ALA A 148 40.17 24.14 6.03
N GLY A 149 38.93 23.66 6.12
CA GLY A 149 37.80 24.13 5.33
C GLY A 149 37.77 23.62 3.89
N TRP A 150 38.36 22.45 3.61
CA TRP A 150 38.25 21.82 2.30
C TRP A 150 36.89 21.14 2.17
N ASP A 151 36.27 21.22 0.99
CA ASP A 151 34.97 20.64 0.69
C ASP A 151 35.13 19.16 0.28
N ILE A 152 35.50 18.35 1.26
CA ILE A 152 35.63 16.89 1.16
C ILE A 152 34.35 16.30 1.75
N ARG A 153 33.67 15.44 0.99
CA ARG A 153 32.40 14.83 1.43
C ARG A 153 32.48 13.31 1.37
N PRO A 154 31.89 12.59 2.35
CA PRO A 154 31.75 11.15 2.27
C PRO A 154 30.96 10.78 1.02
N THR A 155 31.45 9.80 0.26
CA THR A 155 30.72 9.19 -0.86
C THR A 155 30.19 7.82 -0.49
N MET A 156 30.47 7.36 0.73
CA MET A 156 29.89 6.17 1.33
C MET A 156 29.55 6.44 2.80
N ALA A 157 28.50 5.79 3.30
CA ALA A 157 28.11 5.88 4.71
C ALA A 157 27.73 4.50 5.25
N VAL A 158 28.19 4.17 6.46
CA VAL A 158 27.96 2.87 7.11
C VAL A 158 27.21 3.05 8.43
N THR A 159 26.03 2.45 8.54
CA THR A 159 25.19 2.53 9.74
C THR A 159 24.61 1.18 10.14
N ARG A 160 24.17 1.04 11.39
CA ARG A 160 23.44 -0.13 11.91
C ARG A 160 21.99 0.25 12.17
N ALA A 161 21.07 -0.64 11.84
CA ALA A 161 19.64 -0.41 12.04
C ALA A 161 18.88 -1.72 12.29
N ASN A 162 17.64 -1.61 12.74
CA ASN A 162 16.66 -2.67 12.59
C ASN A 162 15.83 -2.39 11.33
N MET A 163 15.58 -3.42 10.53
CA MET A 163 14.74 -3.37 9.34
C MET A 163 13.53 -4.26 9.54
N LYS A 164 12.38 -3.82 9.03
CA LYS A 164 11.14 -4.58 9.02
C LYS A 164 10.61 -4.68 7.60
N LEU A 165 10.25 -5.88 7.20
CA LEU A 165 9.61 -6.20 5.92
C LEU A 165 8.46 -7.17 6.20
N ALA A 166 7.33 -6.98 5.52
CA ALA A 166 6.13 -7.79 5.73
C ALA A 166 6.41 -9.28 5.53
N GLU A 167 7.13 -9.61 4.46
CA GLU A 167 7.48 -10.97 4.06
C GLU A 167 8.41 -11.67 5.06
N ILE A 168 9.18 -10.91 5.83
CA ILE A 168 10.01 -11.46 6.91
C ILE A 168 9.14 -11.74 8.15
N GLY A 169 8.21 -10.85 8.47
CA GLY A 169 7.22 -11.10 9.51
C GLY A 169 6.32 -12.30 9.20
N GLU A 170 5.94 -12.48 7.93
CA GLU A 170 5.22 -13.66 7.43
C GLU A 170 6.08 -14.91 7.54
N ALA A 171 7.32 -14.88 7.04
CA ALA A 171 8.23 -16.02 7.16
C ALA A 171 8.48 -16.47 8.60
N VAL A 172 8.48 -15.54 9.57
CA VAL A 172 8.57 -15.86 11.00
C VAL A 172 7.28 -16.51 11.51
N ARG A 173 6.10 -15.99 11.13
CA ARG A 173 4.80 -16.58 11.52
C ARG A 173 4.62 -17.99 10.96
N ASP A 174 5.07 -18.21 9.73
CA ASP A 174 4.94 -19.48 9.00
C ASP A 174 6.03 -20.50 9.39
N GLY A 175 6.93 -20.14 10.32
CA GLY A 175 8.02 -21.02 10.76
C GLY A 175 9.12 -21.24 9.72
N MET A 176 9.23 -20.37 8.71
CA MET A 176 10.28 -20.41 7.68
C MET A 176 11.58 -19.69 8.09
N LEU A 177 11.50 -18.83 9.10
CA LEU A 177 12.62 -18.16 9.77
C LEU A 177 12.44 -18.20 11.28
N ASP A 178 13.50 -18.52 12.00
CA ASP A 178 13.49 -18.58 13.45
C ASP A 178 13.73 -17.20 14.08
N VAL A 179 13.18 -16.97 15.27
CA VAL A 179 13.52 -15.80 16.11
C VAL A 179 14.70 -16.16 17.00
N ASP A 180 15.90 -15.69 16.67
CA ASP A 180 17.14 -16.01 17.41
C ASP A 180 17.59 -14.90 18.39
N GLY A 181 16.92 -13.74 18.40
CA GLY A 181 17.23 -12.59 19.25
C GLY A 181 18.50 -11.80 18.85
N THR A 182 19.25 -12.29 17.85
CA THR A 182 20.52 -11.74 17.37
C THR A 182 20.39 -11.11 15.99
N ILE A 183 19.94 -11.85 14.99
CA ILE A 183 19.69 -11.42 13.62
C ILE A 183 18.21 -11.12 13.46
N VAL A 184 17.32 -12.07 13.76
CA VAL A 184 15.88 -11.83 13.86
C VAL A 184 15.52 -11.59 15.33
N VAL A 185 15.17 -10.35 15.64
CA VAL A 185 15.11 -9.83 17.01
C VAL A 185 13.86 -10.26 17.77
N ASN A 186 12.72 -10.36 17.08
CA ASN A 186 11.43 -10.66 17.70
C ASN A 186 10.45 -11.32 16.72
N SER A 187 9.30 -11.77 17.25
CA SER A 187 8.20 -12.38 16.50
C SER A 187 7.52 -11.43 15.50
N GLY A 188 7.78 -10.13 15.58
CA GLY A 188 7.33 -9.14 14.60
C GLY A 188 8.15 -9.12 13.31
N GLY A 189 9.25 -9.89 13.24
CA GLY A 189 10.14 -9.97 12.09
C GLY A 189 11.13 -8.81 11.97
N ASP A 190 11.46 -8.13 13.08
CA ASP A 190 12.50 -7.10 13.09
C ASP A 190 13.88 -7.74 12.90
N VAL A 191 14.67 -7.26 11.94
CA VAL A 191 15.97 -7.82 11.58
C VAL A 191 17.09 -6.81 11.81
N ARG A 192 18.14 -7.20 12.54
CA ARG A 192 19.36 -6.39 12.67
C ARG A 192 20.14 -6.40 11.36
N VAL A 193 20.51 -5.21 10.88
CA VAL A 193 21.19 -5.06 9.59
C VAL A 193 22.24 -3.96 9.66
N THR A 194 23.39 -4.20 9.01
CA THR A 194 24.35 -3.14 8.70
C THR A 194 24.09 -2.64 7.28
N LYS A 195 23.98 -1.33 7.10
CA LYS A 195 23.68 -0.68 5.83
C LYS A 195 24.89 0.10 5.34
N VAL A 196 25.21 -0.03 4.05
CA VAL A 196 26.24 0.77 3.38
C VAL A 196 25.62 1.49 2.20
N ALA A 197 25.48 2.82 2.27
CA ALA A 197 25.07 3.63 1.12
C ALA A 197 26.31 4.06 0.34
N VAL A 198 26.25 4.06 -0.99
CA VAL A 198 27.39 4.34 -1.88
C VAL A 198 26.96 5.22 -3.05
N GLU A 199 27.65 6.34 -3.23
CA GLU A 199 27.56 7.20 -4.40
C GLU A 199 28.55 6.79 -5.49
N PRO A 200 28.19 6.98 -6.78
CA PRO A 200 29.09 6.67 -7.88
C PRO A 200 30.28 7.64 -7.95
N VAL A 201 31.49 7.08 -8.02
CA VAL A 201 32.74 7.84 -8.21
C VAL A 201 33.57 7.12 -9.25
N TRP A 202 33.60 7.64 -10.47
CA TRP A 202 34.17 6.97 -11.63
C TRP A 202 35.60 7.39 -11.88
N TYR A 203 36.52 6.44 -11.88
CA TYR A 203 37.84 6.59 -12.47
C TYR A 203 37.76 6.31 -13.97
N LEU A 204 37.70 7.38 -14.77
CA LEU A 204 37.40 7.33 -16.19
C LEU A 204 38.30 6.39 -17.01
N PRO A 205 39.63 6.31 -16.79
CA PRO A 205 40.47 5.35 -17.49
C PRO A 205 40.05 3.89 -17.24
N GLY A 206 39.74 3.55 -15.98
CA GLY A 206 39.29 2.21 -15.61
C GLY A 206 37.88 1.90 -16.11
N VAL A 207 36.97 2.88 -16.08
CA VAL A 207 35.63 2.73 -16.65
C VAL A 207 35.71 2.51 -18.17
N ALA A 208 36.56 3.24 -18.89
CA ALA A 208 36.76 3.07 -20.33
C ALA A 208 37.26 1.66 -20.67
N ASP A 209 38.24 1.17 -19.91
CA ASP A 209 38.77 -0.19 -20.03
C ASP A 209 37.68 -1.26 -19.80
N ARG A 210 36.83 -1.09 -18.77
CA ARG A 210 35.68 -2.00 -18.52
C ARG A 210 34.67 -2.03 -19.67
N PHE A 211 34.60 -0.98 -20.48
CA PHE A 211 33.74 -0.90 -21.66
C PHE A 211 34.46 -1.24 -22.97
N GLY A 212 35.76 -1.54 -22.94
CA GLY A 212 36.54 -1.83 -24.14
C GLY A 212 36.65 -0.64 -25.11
N VAL A 213 36.63 0.59 -24.59
CA VAL A 213 36.77 1.82 -25.37
C VAL A 213 37.93 2.66 -24.84
N ASP A 214 38.46 3.57 -25.66
CA ASP A 214 39.43 4.53 -25.16
C ASP A 214 38.77 5.63 -24.30
N GLU A 215 39.54 6.20 -23.38
CA GLU A 215 39.07 7.24 -22.44
C GLU A 215 38.51 8.47 -23.17
N GLY A 216 39.09 8.84 -24.31
CA GLY A 216 38.67 10.01 -25.09
C GLY A 216 37.28 9.81 -25.69
N THR A 217 37.04 8.64 -26.29
CA THR A 217 35.72 8.25 -26.80
C THR A 217 34.69 8.23 -25.68
N LEU A 218 34.98 7.59 -24.53
CA LEU A 218 34.07 7.56 -23.38
C LEU A 218 33.67 8.98 -22.96
N ARG A 219 34.65 9.86 -22.74
CA ARG A 219 34.43 11.25 -22.33
C ARG A 219 33.60 12.02 -23.33
N ARG A 220 33.92 11.88 -24.62
CA ARG A 220 33.22 12.56 -25.70
C ARG A 220 31.76 12.14 -25.76
N THR A 221 31.51 10.83 -25.73
CA THR A 221 30.16 10.29 -25.74
C THR A 221 29.37 10.75 -24.51
N LEU A 222 29.98 10.73 -23.31
CA LEU A 222 29.33 11.25 -22.11
C LEU A 222 28.96 12.73 -22.26
N PHE A 223 29.85 13.57 -22.77
CA PHE A 223 29.57 15.00 -22.98
C PHE A 223 28.45 15.22 -24.02
N GLU A 224 28.58 14.63 -25.22
CA GLU A 224 27.64 14.83 -26.32
C GLU A 224 26.24 14.31 -25.98
N HIS A 225 26.14 13.13 -25.36
CA HIS A 225 24.87 12.49 -25.05
C HIS A 225 24.25 12.90 -23.70
N THR A 226 24.92 13.74 -22.92
CA THR A 226 24.33 14.41 -21.75
C THR A 226 24.00 15.88 -22.02
N GLY A 227 23.85 16.26 -23.30
CA GLY A 227 23.46 17.61 -23.71
C GLY A 227 24.53 18.66 -23.46
N GLY A 228 25.81 18.28 -23.50
CA GLY A 228 26.93 19.18 -23.22
C GLY A 228 27.15 19.45 -21.72
N SER A 229 26.59 18.63 -20.83
CA SER A 229 26.83 18.72 -19.40
C SER A 229 28.30 18.41 -19.08
N TYR A 230 28.88 19.16 -18.14
CA TYR A 230 30.29 19.03 -17.71
C TYR A 230 31.30 19.15 -18.87
N PRO A 231 31.54 20.36 -19.41
CA PRO A 231 32.52 20.61 -20.47
C PRO A 231 33.95 20.16 -20.13
N GLU A 232 34.26 19.97 -18.84
CA GLU A 232 35.51 19.40 -18.35
C GLU A 232 35.78 17.98 -18.86
N LEU A 233 34.74 17.22 -19.24
CA LEU A 233 34.93 15.92 -19.90
C LEU A 233 35.81 16.03 -21.14
N ILE A 234 35.70 17.15 -21.89
CA ILE A 234 36.50 17.45 -23.07
C ILE A 234 37.71 18.33 -22.73
N THR A 235 37.48 19.39 -21.96
CA THR A 235 38.45 20.46 -21.74
C THR A 235 39.50 20.14 -20.67
N ARG A 236 39.27 19.12 -19.85
CA ARG A 236 40.13 18.72 -18.71
C ARG A 236 40.45 17.22 -18.72
N PRO A 237 41.26 16.76 -19.69
CA PRO A 237 41.70 15.37 -19.75
C PRO A 237 42.59 14.95 -18.57
N ASP A 238 43.14 15.92 -17.82
CA ASP A 238 43.91 15.71 -16.58
C ASP A 238 43.02 15.29 -15.39
N LEU A 239 41.74 15.68 -15.36
CA LEU A 239 40.80 15.29 -14.31
C LEU A 239 40.28 13.87 -14.59
N LYS A 240 40.87 12.87 -13.94
CA LYS A 240 40.56 11.44 -14.19
C LYS A 240 39.35 10.90 -13.43
N VAL A 241 38.81 11.65 -12.47
CA VAL A 241 37.68 11.22 -11.64
C VAL A 241 36.43 12.04 -11.93
N PHE A 242 35.30 11.36 -12.06
CA PHE A 242 33.99 11.92 -12.35
C PHE A 242 32.95 11.39 -11.36
N LEU A 243 32.16 12.27 -10.75
CA LEU A 243 31.01 11.93 -9.92
C LEU A 243 29.74 12.18 -10.74
N PRO A 244 29.27 11.18 -11.52
CA PRO A 244 28.07 11.34 -12.31
C PRO A 244 26.85 11.54 -11.41
N PRO A 245 25.92 12.45 -11.74
CA PRO A 245 24.71 12.69 -10.96
C PRO A 245 23.64 11.61 -11.23
N ILE A 246 23.98 10.35 -10.99
CA ILE A 246 23.12 9.18 -11.18
C ILE A 246 22.83 8.48 -9.85
N GLY A 247 21.92 7.50 -9.86
CA GLY A 247 21.62 6.67 -8.70
C GLY A 247 22.81 5.81 -8.28
N GLY A 248 23.03 5.73 -6.96
CA GLY A 248 24.05 4.88 -6.34
C GLY A 248 23.57 3.45 -6.03
N LEU A 249 24.09 2.89 -4.94
CA LEU A 249 23.65 1.58 -4.41
C LEU A 249 23.57 1.59 -2.88
N THR A 250 22.86 0.61 -2.33
CA THR A 250 22.84 0.33 -0.89
C THR A 250 23.10 -1.15 -0.65
N VAL A 251 24.02 -1.46 0.25
CA VAL A 251 24.30 -2.81 0.74
C VAL A 251 23.57 -3.02 2.07
N TYR A 252 22.96 -4.18 2.24
CA TYR A 252 22.37 -4.68 3.48
C TYR A 252 23.10 -5.96 3.87
N ILE A 253 23.75 -5.95 5.02
CA ILE A 253 24.49 -7.09 5.56
C ILE A 253 23.75 -7.65 6.76
N PHE A 254 23.42 -8.94 6.68
CA PHE A 254 22.77 -9.72 7.71
C PHE A 254 23.82 -10.56 8.44
N GLY A 255 23.86 -10.44 9.77
CA GLY A 255 24.93 -10.98 10.59
C GLY A 255 26.13 -10.03 10.74
N PRO A 256 27.21 -10.48 11.40
CA PRO A 256 28.39 -9.65 11.67
C PRO A 256 29.13 -9.23 10.38
N PRO A 257 29.34 -7.92 10.13
CA PRO A 257 29.94 -7.45 8.87
C PRO A 257 31.35 -7.95 8.59
N GLU A 258 32.15 -8.24 9.62
CA GLU A 258 33.48 -8.82 9.50
C GLU A 258 33.51 -10.19 8.80
N ARG A 259 32.40 -10.95 8.84
CA ARG A 259 32.31 -12.27 8.19
C ARG A 259 32.17 -12.20 6.68
N VAL A 260 31.76 -11.05 6.13
CA VAL A 260 31.51 -10.90 4.68
C VAL A 260 32.77 -11.22 3.86
N SER A 261 33.95 -10.90 4.39
CA SER A 261 35.25 -11.14 3.74
C SER A 261 35.92 -12.46 4.14
N ASP A 262 35.33 -13.24 5.04
CA ASP A 262 35.92 -14.50 5.52
C ASP A 262 35.57 -15.67 4.59
N GLU A 263 36.59 -16.23 3.93
CA GLU A 263 36.46 -17.36 3.00
C GLU A 263 36.04 -18.67 3.69
N ASN A 264 36.16 -18.77 5.02
CA ASN A 264 35.79 -19.97 5.76
C ASN A 264 34.30 -19.99 6.13
N VAL A 265 33.61 -18.86 5.98
CA VAL A 265 32.19 -18.70 6.27
C VAL A 265 31.41 -18.82 4.97
N LYS A 266 30.20 -19.38 5.03
CA LYS A 266 29.31 -19.43 3.88
C LYS A 266 28.68 -18.08 3.62
N LEU A 267 28.66 -17.68 2.35
CA LEU A 267 28.13 -16.39 1.92
C LEU A 267 26.95 -16.56 0.94
N ALA A 268 25.78 -16.03 1.32
CA ALA A 268 24.64 -15.87 0.43
C ALA A 268 24.53 -14.42 -0.06
N VAL A 269 24.48 -14.22 -1.38
CA VAL A 269 24.44 -12.88 -2.01
C VAL A 269 23.25 -12.72 -2.94
N ARG A 270 22.50 -11.63 -2.75
CA ARG A 270 21.49 -11.14 -3.69
C ARG A 270 21.92 -9.79 -4.26
N ILE A 271 22.11 -9.73 -5.58
CA ILE A 271 22.32 -8.47 -6.29
C ILE A 271 21.04 -8.08 -7.03
N HIS A 272 20.45 -6.98 -6.58
CA HIS A 272 19.15 -6.50 -7.04
C HIS A 272 19.29 -5.18 -7.79
N ASP A 273 18.59 -5.06 -8.91
CA ASP A 273 18.43 -3.78 -9.60
C ASP A 273 17.04 -3.23 -9.22
N GLU A 274 16.98 -1.97 -8.82
CA GLU A 274 15.78 -1.26 -8.40
C GLU A 274 14.63 -1.43 -9.40
N CYS A 275 13.45 -1.67 -8.85
CA CYS A 275 12.21 -1.79 -9.59
C CYS A 275 11.09 -1.21 -8.73
N ASN A 276 10.92 0.11 -8.70
CA ASN A 276 9.99 0.83 -7.84
C ASN A 276 8.57 0.24 -7.88
N GLY A 277 8.03 0.00 -9.08
CA GLY A 277 6.71 -0.59 -9.26
C GLY A 277 6.53 -1.97 -8.62
N SER A 278 7.57 -2.80 -8.54
CA SER A 278 7.50 -4.12 -7.89
C SER A 278 7.98 -4.06 -6.44
N ASP A 279 9.15 -3.46 -6.19
CA ASP A 279 9.80 -3.43 -4.89
C ASP A 279 8.98 -2.69 -3.83
N VAL A 280 8.33 -1.58 -4.21
CA VAL A 280 7.53 -0.75 -3.30
C VAL A 280 6.05 -1.10 -3.37
N PHE A 281 5.51 -1.27 -4.57
CA PHE A 281 4.06 -1.44 -4.80
C PHE A 281 3.63 -2.86 -5.17
N GLN A 282 4.54 -3.83 -5.15
CA GLN A 282 4.27 -5.25 -5.39
C GLN A 282 3.56 -5.53 -6.72
N SER A 283 3.89 -4.80 -7.79
CA SER A 283 3.41 -5.12 -9.14
C SER A 283 3.76 -6.56 -9.53
N ASP A 284 2.74 -7.26 -10.05
CA ASP A 284 2.74 -8.65 -10.53
C ASP A 284 3.30 -8.83 -11.96
N ILE A 285 3.70 -7.74 -12.62
CA ILE A 285 4.20 -7.73 -14.01
C ILE A 285 5.65 -8.25 -14.11
N CYS A 286 6.40 -8.22 -13.01
CA CYS A 286 7.77 -8.73 -12.96
C CYS A 286 8.10 -9.41 -11.62
N THR A 287 9.13 -10.26 -11.63
CA THR A 287 9.56 -11.04 -10.46
C THR A 287 10.52 -10.30 -9.53
N CYS A 288 10.71 -8.99 -9.69
CA CYS A 288 11.68 -8.22 -8.91
C CYS A 288 11.43 -8.34 -7.40
N ARG A 289 10.22 -8.05 -6.92
CA ARG A 289 9.88 -8.11 -5.49
C ARG A 289 9.89 -9.53 -4.91
N PRO A 290 9.22 -10.53 -5.53
CA PRO A 290 9.27 -11.91 -5.01
C PRO A 290 10.71 -12.42 -4.87
N TYR A 291 11.55 -12.12 -5.85
CA TYR A 291 12.94 -12.55 -5.82
C TYR A 291 13.82 -11.74 -4.83
N LEU A 292 13.50 -10.46 -4.63
CA LEU A 292 14.13 -9.65 -3.57
C LEU A 292 13.77 -10.19 -2.18
N ALA A 293 12.49 -10.49 -1.94
CA ALA A 293 12.02 -11.05 -0.67
C ALA A 293 12.64 -12.43 -0.39
N PHE A 294 12.66 -13.32 -1.38
CA PHE A 294 13.38 -14.59 -1.32
C PHE A 294 14.87 -14.36 -1.02
N GLY A 295 15.50 -13.42 -1.73
CA GLY A 295 16.89 -13.05 -1.57
C GLY A 295 17.23 -12.62 -0.13
N ILE A 296 16.40 -11.77 0.45
CA ILE A 296 16.55 -11.28 1.83
C ILE A 296 16.33 -12.43 2.82
N ARG A 297 15.30 -13.25 2.64
CA ARG A 297 15.01 -14.40 3.51
C ARG A 297 16.17 -15.39 3.57
N GLU A 298 16.72 -15.77 2.42
CA GLU A 298 17.85 -16.70 2.35
C GLU A 298 19.14 -16.06 2.91
N ALA A 299 19.37 -14.77 2.67
CA ALA A 299 20.50 -14.05 3.27
C ALA A 299 20.42 -14.02 4.80
N ILE A 300 19.22 -13.78 5.35
CA ILE A 300 18.98 -13.87 6.80
C ILE A 300 19.26 -15.30 7.28
N ARG A 301 18.66 -16.31 6.64
CA ARG A 301 18.85 -17.71 7.03
C ARG A 301 20.32 -18.14 7.03
N GLU A 302 21.07 -17.75 6.01
CA GLU A 302 22.52 -18.04 5.94
C GLU A 302 23.25 -17.42 7.13
N ALA A 303 22.93 -16.17 7.48
CA ALA A 303 23.50 -15.50 8.65
C ALA A 303 23.13 -16.20 9.97
N GLN A 304 21.88 -16.69 10.12
CA GLN A 304 21.44 -17.44 11.30
C GLN A 304 22.18 -18.78 11.46
N ASN A 305 22.52 -19.41 10.33
CA ASN A 305 23.30 -20.66 10.28
C ASN A 305 24.80 -20.47 10.56
N GLY A 306 25.22 -19.29 11.04
CA GLY A 306 26.61 -18.95 11.29
C GLY A 306 27.36 -18.40 10.07
N GLY A 307 26.68 -18.31 8.92
CA GLY A 307 27.16 -17.72 7.68
C GLY A 307 27.16 -16.20 7.66
N SER A 308 27.07 -15.64 6.46
CA SER A 308 26.85 -14.21 6.19
C SER A 308 25.86 -14.03 5.04
N GLY A 309 24.95 -13.06 5.20
CA GLY A 309 23.98 -12.69 4.17
C GLY A 309 24.21 -11.28 3.65
N VAL A 310 24.23 -11.10 2.32
CA VAL A 310 24.41 -9.77 1.71
C VAL A 310 23.38 -9.53 0.62
N VAL A 311 22.69 -8.39 0.70
CA VAL A 311 21.78 -7.92 -0.34
C VAL A 311 22.28 -6.56 -0.83
N ILE A 312 22.56 -6.45 -2.13
CA ILE A 312 23.03 -5.23 -2.77
C ILE A 312 21.94 -4.69 -3.67
N TYR A 313 21.48 -3.48 -3.39
CA TYR A 313 20.39 -2.81 -4.07
C TYR A 313 20.92 -1.67 -4.94
N PHE A 314 20.96 -1.85 -6.26
CA PHE A 314 21.40 -0.85 -7.22
C PHE A 314 20.24 0.01 -7.69
N ARG A 315 20.37 1.34 -7.66
CA ARG A 315 19.34 2.28 -8.15
C ARG A 315 19.36 2.38 -9.68
N LYS A 316 18.93 1.30 -10.34
CA LYS A 316 18.98 1.09 -11.80
C LYS A 316 17.62 0.62 -12.34
N GLU A 317 16.62 1.49 -12.26
CA GLU A 317 15.27 1.23 -12.75
C GLU A 317 15.21 0.83 -14.23
N GLY A 318 14.34 -0.14 -14.55
CA GLY A 318 14.00 -0.47 -15.93
C GLY A 318 15.17 -0.92 -16.81
N ARG A 319 16.15 -1.63 -16.26
CA ARG A 319 17.42 -1.98 -16.97
C ARG A 319 18.24 -0.75 -17.38
N ALA A 320 18.27 0.26 -16.50
CA ALA A 320 18.89 1.56 -16.76
C ALA A 320 18.28 2.35 -17.93
N LEU A 321 17.06 2.00 -18.36
CA LEU A 321 16.26 2.78 -19.33
C LEU A 321 15.39 3.85 -18.65
N GLY A 322 15.19 3.73 -17.34
CA GLY A 322 14.27 4.56 -16.58
C GLY A 322 12.81 4.07 -16.61
N GLU A 323 12.02 4.56 -15.66
CA GLU A 323 10.64 4.10 -15.42
C GLU A 323 9.70 4.43 -16.59
N VAL A 324 9.86 5.60 -17.21
CA VAL A 324 9.02 6.01 -18.35
C VAL A 324 9.17 5.04 -19.52
N ILE A 325 10.41 4.73 -19.93
CA ILE A 325 10.66 3.80 -21.04
C ILE A 325 10.15 2.41 -20.69
N LYS A 326 10.37 1.95 -19.45
CA LYS A 326 9.82 0.68 -18.95
C LYS A 326 8.30 0.62 -19.11
N TYR A 327 7.57 1.68 -18.73
CA TYR A 327 6.12 1.73 -18.88
C TYR A 327 5.68 1.82 -20.34
N LEU A 328 6.42 2.54 -21.20
CA LEU A 328 6.17 2.53 -22.65
C LEU A 328 6.34 1.12 -23.26
N VAL A 329 7.34 0.35 -22.81
CA VAL A 329 7.51 -1.06 -23.20
C VAL A 329 6.32 -1.90 -22.72
N TYR A 330 5.86 -1.72 -21.48
CA TYR A 330 4.67 -2.41 -20.98
C TYR A 330 3.41 -2.05 -21.77
N ASN A 331 3.23 -0.78 -22.12
CA ASN A 331 2.12 -0.33 -22.96
C ASN A 331 2.18 -0.99 -24.35
N ALA A 332 3.37 -1.05 -24.96
CA ALA A 332 3.57 -1.71 -26.25
C ALA A 332 3.31 -3.21 -26.20
N ARG A 333 3.72 -3.88 -25.11
CA ARG A 333 3.42 -5.31 -24.84
C ARG A 333 1.91 -5.54 -24.76
N LYS A 334 1.19 -4.74 -23.95
CA LYS A 334 -0.26 -4.87 -23.79
C LYS A 334 -1.03 -4.61 -25.08
N ARG A 335 -0.60 -3.66 -25.93
CA ARG A 335 -1.25 -3.36 -27.23
C ARG A 335 -0.96 -4.38 -28.32
N GLY A 336 0.21 -5.02 -28.29
CA GLY A 336 0.72 -5.85 -29.39
C GLY A 336 0.67 -7.36 -29.15
N GLY A 337 -0.02 -7.80 -28.09
CA GLY A 337 0.03 -9.16 -27.55
C GLY A 337 1.24 -9.35 -26.64
N ASP A 338 0.99 -9.69 -25.38
CA ASP A 338 2.03 -9.89 -24.36
C ASP A 338 2.47 -11.36 -24.33
N THR A 339 3.34 -11.76 -25.26
CA THR A 339 3.89 -13.12 -25.35
C THR A 339 5.39 -13.15 -25.07
N ALA A 340 5.89 -14.27 -24.52
CA ALA A 340 7.28 -14.40 -24.11
C ALA A 340 8.26 -14.30 -25.29
N ASP A 341 7.89 -14.83 -26.47
CA ASP A 341 8.69 -14.76 -27.70
C ASP A 341 8.95 -13.31 -28.19
N LYS A 342 8.06 -12.37 -27.86
CA LYS A 342 8.17 -10.96 -28.27
C LYS A 342 8.77 -10.05 -27.20
N TYR A 343 9.06 -10.55 -26.01
CA TYR A 343 9.45 -9.74 -24.85
C TYR A 343 10.65 -8.80 -25.14
N PHE A 344 11.73 -9.35 -25.70
CA PHE A 344 12.93 -8.55 -26.01
C PHE A 344 12.74 -7.66 -27.23
N THR A 345 12.07 -8.16 -28.27
CA THR A 345 11.74 -7.39 -29.49
C THR A 345 10.92 -6.15 -29.15
N ARG A 346 9.96 -6.25 -28.22
CA ARG A 346 9.17 -5.08 -27.75
C ARG A 346 10.03 -4.05 -27.03
N THR A 347 11.02 -4.51 -26.28
CA THR A 347 11.99 -3.61 -25.64
C THR A 347 12.84 -2.90 -26.70
N GLU A 348 13.39 -3.64 -27.67
CA GLU A 348 14.19 -3.07 -28.77
C GLU A 348 13.40 -2.06 -29.61
N ASN A 349 12.13 -2.34 -29.89
CA ASN A 349 11.30 -1.44 -30.68
C ASN A 349 11.07 -0.07 -30.02
N ILE A 350 11.05 -0.01 -28.68
CA ILE A 350 10.80 1.23 -27.93
C ILE A 350 12.10 1.90 -27.47
N ALA A 351 13.05 1.12 -26.96
CA ALA A 351 14.29 1.60 -26.37
C ALA A 351 15.47 1.60 -27.36
N GLY A 352 15.33 0.98 -28.53
CA GLY A 352 16.42 0.76 -29.49
C GLY A 352 17.41 -0.35 -29.09
N VAL A 353 17.32 -0.87 -27.86
CA VAL A 353 18.21 -1.89 -27.28
C VAL A 353 17.48 -2.77 -26.26
N ARG A 354 17.98 -3.99 -26.01
CA ARG A 354 17.39 -4.93 -25.02
C ARG A 354 17.68 -4.56 -23.58
N ASP A 355 18.87 -4.04 -23.31
CA ASP A 355 19.40 -3.82 -21.97
C ASP A 355 20.51 -2.75 -22.02
N MET A 356 20.45 -1.75 -21.14
CA MET A 356 21.49 -0.73 -20.99
C MET A 356 22.27 -0.86 -19.68
N ARG A 357 22.06 -1.94 -18.92
CA ARG A 357 22.73 -2.11 -17.63
C ARG A 357 24.22 -2.40 -17.83
N PHE A 358 25.01 -1.55 -17.21
CA PHE A 358 26.44 -1.76 -17.05
C PHE A 358 26.71 -2.68 -15.86
N GLN A 359 26.62 -4.00 -16.09
CA GLN A 359 26.98 -4.99 -15.06
C GLN A 359 28.49 -5.09 -14.87
N ALA A 360 29.30 -4.62 -15.83
CA ALA A 360 30.76 -4.61 -15.73
C ALA A 360 31.29 -3.79 -14.53
N LEU A 361 30.52 -2.82 -14.01
CA LEU A 361 30.88 -2.00 -12.85
C LEU A 361 30.33 -2.56 -11.52
N MET A 362 29.39 -3.51 -11.59
CA MET A 362 28.71 -4.05 -10.42
C MET A 362 29.65 -4.78 -9.43
N PRO A 363 30.69 -5.53 -9.88
CA PRO A 363 31.57 -6.24 -8.95
C PRO A 363 32.40 -5.36 -8.01
N ASP A 364 32.55 -4.08 -8.30
CA ASP A 364 33.41 -3.16 -7.52
C ASP A 364 33.05 -3.14 -6.03
N ILE A 365 31.75 -3.16 -5.69
CA ILE A 365 31.30 -3.22 -4.29
C ILE A 365 31.59 -4.57 -3.63
N LEU A 366 31.63 -5.67 -4.39
CA LEU A 366 32.00 -6.99 -3.87
C LEU A 366 33.50 -7.02 -3.53
N HIS A 367 34.32 -6.48 -4.42
CA HIS A 367 35.76 -6.28 -4.18
C HIS A 367 36.01 -5.34 -3.00
N TRP A 368 35.22 -4.28 -2.86
CA TRP A 368 35.31 -3.37 -1.73
C TRP A 368 34.97 -4.06 -0.40
N LEU A 369 33.95 -4.92 -0.37
CA LEU A 369 33.57 -5.75 0.77
C LEU A 369 34.59 -6.86 1.08
N GLY A 370 35.59 -7.08 0.23
CA GLY A 370 36.57 -8.16 0.40
C GLY A 370 36.04 -9.55 0.06
N ILE A 371 34.94 -9.64 -0.69
CA ILE A 371 34.34 -10.92 -1.07
C ILE A 371 35.24 -11.60 -2.10
N LYS A 372 35.70 -12.81 -1.76
CA LYS A 372 36.58 -13.61 -2.63
C LYS A 372 35.91 -14.84 -3.21
N LYS A 373 34.80 -15.29 -2.64
CA LYS A 373 33.93 -16.35 -3.17
C LYS A 373 32.49 -16.06 -2.80
N ILE A 374 31.55 -16.59 -3.57
CA ILE A 374 30.13 -16.57 -3.23
C ILE A 374 29.65 -18.02 -3.20
N ASP A 375 29.25 -18.51 -2.03
CA ASP A 375 28.74 -19.87 -1.90
C ASP A 375 27.36 -19.98 -2.55
N ARG A 376 26.47 -19.02 -2.31
CA ARG A 376 25.10 -19.01 -2.88
C ARG A 376 24.78 -17.66 -3.52
N MET A 377 24.70 -17.61 -4.85
CA MET A 377 24.22 -16.44 -5.58
C MET A 377 22.74 -16.58 -5.89
N LEU A 378 21.92 -15.72 -5.30
CA LEU A 378 20.46 -15.71 -5.44
C LEU A 378 20.06 -14.90 -6.69
N SER A 379 20.41 -15.40 -7.87
CA SER A 379 20.18 -14.72 -9.16
C SER A 379 20.20 -15.69 -10.36
N MET A 380 19.26 -15.47 -11.29
CA MET A 380 19.22 -16.17 -12.58
C MET A 380 20.01 -15.43 -13.69
N SER A 381 20.45 -14.19 -13.45
CA SER A 381 21.07 -13.36 -14.48
C SER A 381 22.49 -13.79 -14.83
N ASN A 382 22.72 -14.17 -16.09
CA ASN A 382 24.07 -14.44 -16.59
C ASN A 382 24.92 -13.18 -16.62
N MET A 383 24.38 -12.03 -17.04
CA MET A 383 25.15 -10.79 -17.04
C MET A 383 25.74 -10.44 -15.66
N LYS A 384 25.00 -10.73 -14.58
CA LYS A 384 25.51 -10.54 -13.21
C LYS A 384 26.54 -11.61 -12.86
N HIS A 385 26.23 -12.88 -13.12
CA HIS A 385 27.14 -14.00 -12.87
C HIS A 385 28.49 -13.80 -13.58
N ASP A 386 28.45 -13.56 -14.89
CA ASP A 386 29.63 -13.47 -15.74
C ASP A 386 30.48 -12.26 -15.33
N ALA A 387 29.86 -11.12 -15.04
CA ALA A 387 30.60 -9.95 -14.53
C ALA A 387 31.34 -10.26 -13.22
N ILE A 388 30.73 -11.00 -12.29
CA ILE A 388 31.35 -11.38 -11.00
C ILE A 388 32.50 -12.35 -11.23
N VAL A 389 32.27 -13.44 -11.97
CA VAL A 389 33.27 -14.48 -12.23
C VAL A 389 34.44 -13.92 -13.03
N GLN A 390 34.18 -13.14 -14.08
CA GLN A 390 35.23 -12.49 -14.88
C GLN A 390 36.03 -11.47 -14.05
N SER A 391 35.42 -10.86 -13.02
CA SER A 391 36.15 -10.01 -12.09
C SER A 391 37.03 -10.77 -11.09
N GLY A 392 36.96 -12.11 -11.08
CA GLY A 392 37.79 -13.00 -10.27
C GLY A 392 37.14 -13.54 -9.00
N ILE A 393 35.80 -13.45 -8.86
CA ILE A 393 35.07 -13.99 -7.70
C ILE A 393 34.30 -15.24 -8.15
N PRO A 394 34.73 -16.46 -7.79
CA PRO A 394 33.98 -17.68 -8.09
C PRO A 394 32.61 -17.70 -7.38
N ILE A 395 31.63 -18.28 -8.08
CA ILE A 395 30.29 -18.57 -7.55
C ILE A 395 30.12 -20.08 -7.52
N ILE A 396 29.82 -20.64 -6.33
CA ILE A 396 29.71 -22.09 -6.14
C ILE A 396 28.32 -22.58 -6.56
N GLU A 397 27.27 -21.96 -6.03
CA GLU A 397 25.89 -22.28 -6.33
C GLU A 397 25.15 -21.06 -6.87
N ARG A 398 24.39 -21.25 -7.95
CA ARG A 398 23.38 -20.28 -8.43
C ARG A 398 22.02 -20.79 -8.03
N VAL A 399 21.26 -19.97 -7.29
CA VAL A 399 19.94 -20.33 -6.79
C VAL A 399 18.91 -19.51 -7.58
N PRO A 400 18.01 -20.15 -8.35
CA PRO A 400 16.92 -19.46 -9.03
C PRO A 400 15.83 -19.05 -8.03
N ILE A 401 14.88 -18.22 -8.47
CA ILE A 401 13.67 -17.99 -7.67
C ILE A 401 12.86 -19.30 -7.60
N PRO A 402 12.28 -19.65 -6.45
CA PRO A 402 11.37 -20.80 -6.36
C PRO A 402 10.16 -20.65 -7.28
N GLU A 403 9.71 -21.76 -7.87
CA GLU A 403 8.62 -21.79 -8.86
C GLU A 403 7.30 -21.27 -8.29
N ASP A 404 7.02 -21.59 -7.02
CA ASP A 404 5.85 -21.17 -6.26
C ASP A 404 5.84 -19.67 -5.93
N MET A 405 6.98 -18.98 -6.10
CA MET A 405 7.12 -17.54 -5.87
C MET A 405 7.06 -16.72 -7.17
N ILE A 406 6.85 -17.34 -8.33
CA ILE A 406 6.73 -16.65 -9.63
C ILE A 406 5.25 -16.29 -9.86
N PRO A 407 4.87 -15.00 -9.89
CA PRO A 407 3.51 -14.61 -10.23
C PRO A 407 3.15 -15.01 -11.67
N ASP A 408 1.89 -15.38 -11.92
CA ASP A 408 1.43 -15.86 -13.23
C ASP A 408 1.74 -14.87 -14.36
N ASP A 409 1.44 -13.59 -14.15
CA ASP A 409 1.70 -12.51 -15.12
C ASP A 409 3.19 -12.29 -15.41
N SER A 410 4.05 -12.62 -14.45
CA SER A 410 5.50 -12.51 -14.59
C SER A 410 6.13 -13.68 -15.35
N ARG A 411 5.37 -14.74 -15.68
CA ARG A 411 5.88 -15.88 -16.48
C ARG A 411 6.33 -15.45 -17.86
N VAL A 412 5.63 -14.52 -18.50
CA VAL A 412 6.05 -13.91 -19.78
C VAL A 412 7.48 -13.38 -19.70
N GLU A 413 7.83 -12.72 -18.60
CA GLU A 413 9.17 -12.19 -18.39
C GLU A 413 10.19 -13.30 -18.06
N ILE A 414 9.84 -14.22 -17.17
CA ILE A 414 10.76 -15.27 -16.72
C ILE A 414 11.09 -16.25 -17.83
N ASP A 415 10.08 -16.75 -18.55
CA ASP A 415 10.27 -17.77 -19.59
C ASP A 415 11.03 -17.18 -20.78
N ALA A 416 10.74 -15.93 -21.14
CA ALA A 416 11.53 -15.19 -22.13
C ALA A 416 13.00 -15.05 -21.72
N LYS A 417 13.27 -14.76 -20.44
CA LYS A 417 14.63 -14.64 -19.91
C LYS A 417 15.35 -15.99 -19.91
N ILE A 418 14.70 -17.06 -19.48
CA ILE A 418 15.25 -18.43 -19.49
C ILE A 418 15.64 -18.81 -20.92
N ASN A 419 14.76 -18.57 -21.90
CA ASN A 419 15.06 -18.86 -23.30
C ASN A 419 16.17 -17.97 -23.88
N ALA A 420 16.28 -16.72 -23.42
CA ALA A 420 17.42 -15.84 -23.74
C ALA A 420 18.70 -16.22 -22.98
N GLY A 421 18.72 -17.36 -22.30
CA GLY A 421 19.88 -17.98 -21.68
C GLY A 421 19.98 -17.82 -20.17
N TYR A 422 19.03 -17.17 -19.48
CA TYR A 422 19.10 -17.03 -18.02
C TYR A 422 19.09 -18.41 -17.34
N PHE A 423 19.86 -18.52 -16.26
CA PHE A 423 20.00 -19.77 -15.52
C PHE A 423 18.69 -20.22 -14.87
N THR A 424 18.39 -21.50 -15.00
CA THR A 424 17.27 -22.17 -14.33
C THR A 424 17.67 -23.61 -14.01
N THR A 425 17.10 -24.17 -12.96
CA THR A 425 17.14 -25.62 -12.68
C THR A 425 15.88 -26.33 -13.18
N GLY A 426 14.91 -25.58 -13.71
CA GLY A 426 13.64 -26.08 -14.25
C GLY A 426 13.68 -26.35 -15.76
N ARG A 427 12.50 -26.51 -16.36
CA ARG A 427 12.32 -26.82 -17.79
C ARG A 427 12.73 -25.64 -18.68
N GLN A 428 13.39 -25.92 -19.80
CA GLN A 428 13.59 -24.98 -20.90
C GLN A 428 12.44 -25.15 -21.91
N TYR A 429 11.92 -24.02 -22.41
CA TYR A 429 10.80 -23.99 -23.35
C TYR A 429 11.29 -23.83 -24.79
N THR A 430 10.60 -24.44 -25.76
CA THR A 430 10.87 -24.19 -27.19
C THR A 430 10.28 -22.86 -27.64
N THR A 431 10.68 -22.36 -28.82
CA THR A 431 10.13 -21.13 -29.40
C THR A 431 8.62 -21.20 -29.60
N GLU A 432 8.10 -22.37 -29.97
CA GLU A 432 6.67 -22.63 -30.13
C GLU A 432 5.95 -22.57 -28.78
N GLU A 433 6.52 -23.16 -27.73
CA GLU A 433 5.95 -23.14 -26.37
C GLU A 433 5.94 -21.73 -25.76
N LEU A 434 6.93 -20.89 -26.08
CA LEU A 434 6.98 -19.50 -25.61
C LEU A 434 5.90 -18.60 -26.22
N ALA A 435 5.42 -18.92 -27.42
CA ALA A 435 4.31 -18.20 -28.05
C ALA A 435 2.96 -18.49 -27.36
N GLU A 436 2.89 -19.59 -26.59
CA GLU A 436 1.72 -19.97 -25.79
C GLU A 436 1.69 -19.26 -24.42
N VAL A 437 2.86 -18.87 -23.88
CA VAL A 437 2.96 -18.09 -22.63
C VAL A 437 2.49 -16.66 -22.87
N ARG A 438 1.35 -16.30 -22.27
CA ARG A 438 0.67 -15.01 -22.46
C ARG A 438 0.43 -14.29 -21.13
N GLY A 439 0.74 -13.00 -21.11
CA GLY A 439 0.40 -12.10 -20.01
C GLY A 439 -0.96 -11.44 -20.24
N ARG A 440 -1.44 -10.66 -19.25
CA ARG A 440 -2.69 -9.90 -19.39
C ARG A 440 -2.64 -8.94 -20.59
N GLY A 441 -3.74 -8.91 -21.36
CA GLY A 441 -3.92 -8.02 -22.49
C GLY A 441 -4.20 -6.57 -22.11
N TRP A 442 -4.51 -5.73 -23.10
CA TRP A 442 -5.00 -4.37 -22.89
C TRP A 442 -6.46 -4.40 -22.41
N GLU A 443 -6.65 -4.65 -21.12
CA GLU A 443 -7.93 -4.44 -20.42
C GLU A 443 -7.94 -2.99 -19.90
N LYS A 444 -8.99 -2.22 -20.21
CA LYS A 444 -9.19 -0.91 -19.58
C LYS A 444 -9.48 -1.13 -18.09
N TRP A 445 -9.22 -0.16 -17.21
CA TRP A 445 -9.58 -0.34 -15.79
C TRP A 445 -11.10 -0.55 -15.64
N GLU A 446 -11.89 -0.07 -16.60
CA GLU A 446 -13.31 -0.35 -16.78
C GLU A 446 -13.61 -1.80 -17.20
N ASP A 447 -12.71 -2.49 -17.90
CA ASP A 447 -12.88 -3.89 -18.33
C ASP A 447 -12.48 -4.89 -17.22
N ILE A 448 -11.78 -4.41 -16.17
CA ILE A 448 -11.40 -5.19 -14.97
C ILE A 448 -12.32 -4.85 -13.79
N THR A 449 -12.92 -3.65 -13.77
CA THR A 449 -13.96 -3.26 -12.80
C THR A 449 -15.37 -3.62 -13.25
N VAL A 450 -15.54 -4.01 -14.52
CA VAL A 450 -16.74 -4.68 -15.04
C VAL A 450 -16.35 -6.11 -15.43
N SER A 451 -16.73 -7.09 -14.61
CA SER A 451 -16.65 -8.54 -14.87
C SER A 451 -15.27 -9.21 -14.80
N LYS A 452 -14.81 -9.51 -13.56
CA LYS A 452 -14.53 -10.91 -13.17
C LYS A 452 -15.11 -11.17 -11.78
N ASP A 453 -15.89 -12.25 -11.72
CA ASP A 453 -16.51 -12.86 -10.55
C ASP A 453 -15.58 -12.86 -9.30
N PRO A 454 -16.04 -12.44 -8.11
CA PRO A 454 -15.25 -12.49 -6.87
C PRO A 454 -14.78 -13.89 -6.45
N ARG A 455 -15.19 -14.95 -7.16
CA ARG A 455 -14.93 -16.35 -6.83
C ARG A 455 -13.61 -16.93 -7.36
N ASP A 456 -12.83 -16.22 -8.18
CA ASP A 456 -11.64 -16.81 -8.81
C ASP A 456 -10.30 -16.44 -8.14
N ARG A 457 -10.34 -15.89 -6.92
CA ARG A 457 -9.19 -15.90 -6.02
C ARG A 457 -9.23 -17.19 -5.20
N THR A 458 -8.59 -18.23 -5.71
CA THR A 458 -8.01 -19.24 -4.84
C THR A 458 -6.69 -18.69 -4.30
N MET A 459 -6.78 -17.80 -3.30
CA MET A 459 -5.68 -17.50 -2.39
C MET A 459 -6.01 -18.08 -1.02
N GLY A 460 -4.99 -18.71 -0.45
CA GLY A 460 -5.02 -19.41 0.83
C GLY A 460 -5.67 -18.62 1.95
N SER A 461 -6.30 -19.40 2.83
CA SER A 461 -7.12 -19.00 3.94
C SER A 461 -6.34 -18.29 5.04
N GLU A 462 -6.39 -16.96 5.13
CA GLU A 462 -6.43 -16.27 6.43
C GLU A 462 -7.42 -15.08 6.36
N ALA A 463 -8.35 -15.07 7.31
CA ALA A 463 -9.47 -14.13 7.36
C ALA A 463 -9.03 -12.74 7.84
N ASN A 464 -9.22 -11.70 7.02
CA ASN A 464 -9.13 -10.32 7.50
C ASN A 464 -10.24 -10.07 8.55
N PRO A 465 -9.93 -9.60 9.76
CA PRO A 465 -10.93 -9.40 10.80
C PRO A 465 -11.92 -8.29 10.40
N ILE A 466 -13.22 -8.55 10.63
CA ILE A 466 -14.30 -7.60 10.35
C ILE A 466 -14.16 -6.40 11.32
N PRO A 467 -14.17 -5.14 10.83
CA PRO A 467 -13.99 -3.96 11.67
C PRO A 467 -15.01 -3.84 12.80
N ARG A 468 -14.66 -3.15 13.88
CA ARG A 468 -15.56 -2.89 15.01
C ARG A 468 -16.69 -1.91 14.66
N ILE A 469 -16.39 -0.92 13.83
CA ILE A 469 -17.38 0.04 13.34
C ILE A 469 -17.91 -0.46 12.00
N PRO A 470 -19.25 -0.57 11.84
CA PRO A 470 -19.85 -0.91 10.57
C PRO A 470 -19.33 -0.02 9.44
N GLN A 471 -18.92 -0.64 8.33
CA GLN A 471 -18.29 0.07 7.23
C GLN A 471 -19.31 0.95 6.47
N PRO A 472 -18.87 2.10 5.92
CA PRO A 472 -19.70 2.92 5.06
C PRO A 472 -20.24 2.18 3.83
N GLY A 473 -21.42 2.57 3.38
CA GLY A 473 -22.08 2.09 2.17
C GLY A 473 -23.52 1.63 2.39
N VAL A 474 -23.99 0.76 1.52
CA VAL A 474 -25.39 0.30 1.49
C VAL A 474 -25.51 -1.08 2.11
N TRP A 475 -26.36 -1.19 3.12
CA TRP A 475 -26.69 -2.46 3.77
C TRP A 475 -28.10 -2.89 3.43
N CYS A 476 -28.28 -4.16 3.11
CA CYS A 476 -29.59 -4.71 2.77
C CYS A 476 -30.23 -5.42 3.98
N PRO A 477 -31.37 -4.93 4.51
CA PRO A 477 -32.20 -5.69 5.44
C PRO A 477 -32.93 -6.80 4.68
N ALA A 478 -32.26 -7.94 4.54
CA ALA A 478 -32.63 -8.99 3.61
C ALA A 478 -33.95 -9.70 4.02
N VAL A 479 -34.87 -9.88 3.06
CA VAL A 479 -36.16 -10.55 3.27
C VAL A 479 -36.02 -12.05 3.58
N THR A 480 -37.07 -12.64 4.16
CA THR A 480 -37.09 -14.07 4.56
C THR A 480 -37.96 -14.92 3.62
N PHE A 481 -37.46 -16.07 3.21
CA PHE A 481 -38.14 -17.05 2.36
C PHE A 481 -38.79 -18.16 3.22
N PHE A 482 -40.01 -18.53 2.86
CA PHE A 482 -40.79 -19.58 3.52
C PHE A 482 -41.25 -20.61 2.50
N ASP A 483 -41.45 -21.83 2.96
CA ASP A 483 -42.25 -22.84 2.26
C ASP A 483 -43.74 -22.60 2.58
N PRO A 484 -44.55 -22.19 1.59
CA PRO A 484 -45.96 -21.86 1.83
C PRO A 484 -46.83 -23.07 2.20
N GLN A 485 -46.37 -24.30 1.96
CA GLN A 485 -47.13 -25.52 2.30
C GLN A 485 -46.90 -25.93 3.75
N THR A 486 -45.68 -25.74 4.26
CA THR A 486 -45.28 -26.22 5.58
C THR A 486 -45.14 -25.11 6.62
N ASP A 487 -45.18 -23.84 6.22
CA ASP A 487 -44.91 -22.66 7.05
C ASP A 487 -43.54 -22.74 7.75
N THR A 488 -42.55 -23.34 7.07
CA THR A 488 -41.15 -23.44 7.53
C THR A 488 -40.24 -22.57 6.68
N LEU A 489 -39.00 -22.34 7.13
CA LEU A 489 -38.00 -21.57 6.39
C LEU A 489 -37.53 -22.31 5.12
N ASP A 490 -37.57 -21.64 3.96
CA ASP A 490 -36.87 -22.12 2.75
C ASP A 490 -35.41 -21.65 2.77
N LEU A 491 -34.60 -22.29 3.62
CA LEU A 491 -33.17 -22.01 3.75
C LEU A 491 -32.39 -22.21 2.44
N PRO A 492 -32.68 -23.22 1.58
CA PRO A 492 -32.02 -23.35 0.28
C PRO A 492 -32.17 -22.11 -0.60
N SER A 493 -33.39 -21.59 -0.76
CA SER A 493 -33.62 -20.34 -1.50
C SER A 493 -33.02 -19.14 -0.78
N GLN A 494 -33.11 -19.09 0.54
CA GLN A 494 -32.52 -18.03 1.36
C GLN A 494 -30.99 -17.91 1.14
N LYS A 495 -30.26 -19.02 1.12
CA LYS A 495 -28.80 -19.04 0.90
C LYS A 495 -28.43 -18.55 -0.50
N LYS A 496 -29.18 -18.96 -1.53
CA LYS A 496 -29.00 -18.44 -2.90
C LYS A 496 -29.19 -16.93 -2.95
N TYR A 497 -30.23 -16.42 -2.28
CA TYR A 497 -30.53 -15.00 -2.21
C TYR A 497 -29.44 -14.21 -1.49
N PHE A 498 -28.97 -14.68 -0.32
CA PHE A 498 -27.85 -14.06 0.40
C PHE A 498 -26.55 -14.08 -0.41
N THR A 499 -26.23 -15.20 -1.06
CA THR A 499 -25.07 -15.30 -1.95
C THR A 499 -25.15 -14.27 -3.07
N TYR A 500 -26.32 -14.12 -3.69
CA TYR A 500 -26.53 -13.11 -4.73
C TYR A 500 -26.32 -11.69 -4.20
N LEU A 501 -27.01 -11.31 -3.12
CA LEU A 501 -26.90 -9.97 -2.52
C LEU A 501 -25.48 -9.64 -2.05
N SER A 502 -24.69 -10.62 -1.59
CA SER A 502 -23.30 -10.38 -1.21
C SER A 502 -22.40 -9.97 -2.39
N LYS A 503 -22.85 -10.19 -3.63
CA LYS A 503 -22.10 -9.94 -4.87
C LYS A 503 -22.58 -8.70 -5.64
N THR A 504 -23.51 -7.92 -5.08
CA THR A 504 -24.13 -6.77 -5.77
C THR A 504 -23.53 -5.42 -5.36
N GLY A 505 -22.37 -5.42 -4.69
CA GLY A 505 -21.74 -4.18 -4.19
C GLY A 505 -22.30 -3.66 -2.87
N LEU A 506 -23.15 -4.43 -2.19
CA LEU A 506 -23.61 -4.11 -0.84
C LEU A 506 -22.47 -4.28 0.17
N THR A 507 -22.37 -3.36 1.13
CA THR A 507 -21.35 -3.40 2.19
C THR A 507 -21.58 -4.54 3.19
N GLY A 508 -22.85 -4.89 3.40
CA GLY A 508 -23.23 -5.91 4.37
C GLY A 508 -24.71 -6.28 4.28
N LEU A 509 -25.08 -7.38 4.94
CA LEU A 509 -26.48 -7.78 5.11
C LEU A 509 -26.93 -7.52 6.54
N VAL A 510 -28.15 -7.03 6.67
CA VAL A 510 -28.87 -6.99 7.94
C VAL A 510 -29.87 -8.15 7.94
N ILE A 511 -29.68 -9.10 8.83
CA ILE A 511 -30.59 -10.21 9.08
C ILE A 511 -31.52 -9.80 10.21
N HIS A 512 -32.81 -10.10 10.14
CA HIS A 512 -33.81 -9.73 11.17
C HIS A 512 -34.15 -8.24 11.24
N GLY A 513 -34.36 -7.61 10.09
CA GLY A 513 -35.02 -6.30 10.02
C GLY A 513 -36.55 -6.39 10.07
N THR A 514 -37.24 -5.25 9.99
CA THR A 514 -38.71 -5.23 9.87
C THR A 514 -39.18 -5.96 8.59
N ASN A 515 -38.50 -5.73 7.45
CA ASN A 515 -38.86 -6.36 6.17
C ASN A 515 -38.52 -7.85 6.08
N SER A 516 -37.75 -8.39 7.02
CA SER A 516 -37.48 -9.81 7.11
C SER A 516 -38.45 -10.53 8.05
N GLU A 517 -39.50 -9.82 8.51
CA GLU A 517 -40.53 -10.37 9.39
C GLU A 517 -39.98 -10.92 10.70
N ALA A 518 -38.93 -10.27 11.25
CA ALA A 518 -38.19 -10.76 12.41
C ALA A 518 -39.11 -11.15 13.59
N PHE A 519 -40.15 -10.36 13.86
CA PHE A 519 -41.10 -10.63 14.96
C PHE A 519 -42.05 -11.80 14.72
N LEU A 520 -42.08 -12.37 13.52
CA LEU A 520 -42.84 -13.57 13.16
C LEU A 520 -42.00 -14.84 13.15
N LEU A 521 -40.68 -14.70 13.36
CA LEU A 521 -39.76 -15.83 13.46
C LEU A 521 -39.63 -16.29 14.91
N THR A 522 -39.65 -17.60 15.11
CA THR A 522 -39.25 -18.21 16.38
C THR A 522 -37.77 -17.93 16.67
N ARG A 523 -37.33 -18.17 17.90
CA ARG A 523 -35.93 -17.97 18.29
C ARG A 523 -34.99 -18.90 17.50
N GLU A 524 -35.43 -20.13 17.29
CA GLU A 524 -34.72 -21.16 16.55
C GLU A 524 -34.60 -20.77 15.07
N GLU A 525 -35.70 -20.33 14.46
CA GLU A 525 -35.71 -19.82 13.09
C GLU A 525 -34.78 -18.62 12.92
N ARG A 526 -34.77 -17.69 13.89
CA ARG A 526 -33.84 -16.55 13.85
C ARG A 526 -32.39 -17.01 13.79
N THR A 527 -32.03 -18.00 14.62
CA THR A 527 -30.68 -18.57 14.64
C THR A 527 -30.35 -19.25 13.32
N GLN A 528 -31.28 -20.03 12.77
CA GLN A 528 -31.13 -20.73 11.49
C GLN A 528 -30.89 -19.77 10.32
N VAL A 529 -31.61 -18.64 10.25
CA VAL A 529 -31.43 -17.66 9.16
C VAL A 529 -30.08 -16.95 9.26
N ILE A 530 -29.60 -16.59 10.46
CA ILE A 530 -28.27 -15.97 10.63
C ILE A 530 -27.17 -16.96 10.24
N ALA A 531 -27.27 -18.22 10.70
CA ALA A 531 -26.33 -19.26 10.35
C ALA A 531 -26.32 -19.53 8.84
N ALA A 532 -27.50 -19.55 8.20
CA ALA A 532 -27.62 -19.70 6.75
C ALA A 532 -27.02 -18.49 6.00
N ALA A 533 -27.17 -17.27 6.53
CA ALA A 533 -26.50 -16.09 5.99
C ALA A 533 -24.99 -16.24 6.05
N ARG A 534 -24.42 -16.57 7.22
CA ARG A 534 -22.98 -16.75 7.41
C ARG A 534 -22.41 -17.82 6.48
N ASP A 535 -23.08 -18.96 6.38
CA ASP A 535 -22.69 -20.05 5.47
C ASP A 535 -22.69 -19.58 4.00
N ALA A 536 -23.71 -18.82 3.59
CA ALA A 536 -23.83 -18.33 2.21
C ALA A 536 -22.78 -17.28 1.82
N VAL A 537 -22.40 -16.38 2.75
CA VAL A 537 -21.54 -15.23 2.45
C VAL A 537 -20.07 -15.41 2.85
N GLY A 538 -19.74 -16.52 3.51
CA GLY A 538 -18.39 -16.81 4.00
C GLY A 538 -18.01 -16.02 5.26
N PRO A 539 -16.82 -16.20 5.83
CA PRO A 539 -16.45 -15.67 7.15
C PRO A 539 -16.24 -14.15 7.20
N ASN A 540 -15.92 -13.52 6.07
CA ASN A 540 -15.42 -12.15 6.04
C ASN A 540 -16.47 -11.13 5.58
N PHE A 541 -17.62 -11.58 5.07
CA PHE A 541 -18.67 -10.64 4.66
C PHE A 541 -19.45 -10.12 5.88
N PRO A 542 -19.62 -8.81 6.05
CA PRO A 542 -20.26 -8.24 7.24
C PRO A 542 -21.75 -8.61 7.38
N LEU A 543 -22.10 -9.14 8.56
CA LEU A 543 -23.48 -9.43 8.95
C LEU A 543 -23.88 -8.65 10.20
N MET A 544 -25.02 -7.98 10.13
CA MET A 544 -25.66 -7.32 11.27
C MET A 544 -26.97 -8.04 11.58
N ALA A 545 -27.20 -8.42 12.84
CA ALA A 545 -28.40 -9.14 13.24
C ALA A 545 -29.35 -8.25 14.07
N GLY A 546 -30.62 -8.23 13.70
CA GLY A 546 -31.66 -7.64 14.52
C GLY A 546 -31.91 -8.47 15.78
N ALA A 547 -31.62 -7.89 16.94
CA ALA A 547 -31.76 -8.53 18.26
C ALA A 547 -32.68 -7.75 19.21
N GLY A 548 -33.51 -6.85 18.67
CA GLY A 548 -34.51 -6.12 19.44
C GLY A 548 -35.60 -7.05 20.01
N ALA A 549 -35.91 -6.88 21.30
CA ALA A 549 -36.98 -7.58 22.01
C ALA A 549 -37.66 -6.63 23.02
N HIS A 550 -38.57 -7.13 23.83
CA HIS A 550 -39.39 -6.31 24.73
C HIS A 550 -38.78 -6.15 26.14
N SER A 551 -37.67 -6.82 26.44
CA SER A 551 -36.94 -6.70 27.71
C SER A 551 -35.44 -6.82 27.50
N THR A 552 -34.64 -6.25 28.41
CA THR A 552 -33.16 -6.37 28.37
C THR A 552 -32.71 -7.82 28.33
N LYS A 553 -33.34 -8.70 29.13
CA LYS A 553 -32.99 -10.12 29.20
C LYS A 553 -33.17 -10.82 27.84
N GLN A 554 -34.32 -10.63 27.21
CA GLN A 554 -34.60 -11.23 25.89
C GLN A 554 -33.67 -10.67 24.81
N THR A 555 -33.39 -9.36 24.84
CA THR A 555 -32.45 -8.76 23.89
C THR A 555 -31.03 -9.33 24.03
N LEU A 556 -30.54 -9.51 25.27
CA LEU A 556 -29.23 -10.11 25.51
C LEU A 556 -29.18 -11.60 25.15
N GLU A 557 -30.29 -12.31 25.31
CA GLU A 557 -30.42 -13.70 24.88
C GLU A 557 -30.32 -13.83 23.35
N LEU A 558 -31.09 -13.03 22.60
CA LEU A 558 -31.01 -12.97 21.14
C LEU A 558 -29.64 -12.45 20.65
N ALA A 559 -29.00 -11.56 21.40
CA ALA A 559 -27.66 -11.07 21.10
C ALA A 559 -26.62 -12.19 21.19
N ALA A 560 -26.72 -13.05 22.20
CA ALA A 560 -25.85 -14.22 22.35
C ALA A 560 -26.09 -15.23 21.22
N ASP A 561 -27.35 -15.51 20.88
CA ASP A 561 -27.69 -16.40 19.76
C ASP A 561 -27.13 -15.87 18.43
N ALA A 562 -27.28 -14.57 18.18
CA ALA A 562 -26.78 -13.93 16.97
C ALA A 562 -25.25 -14.00 16.86
N ALA A 563 -24.53 -13.80 17.97
CA ALA A 563 -23.08 -13.94 18.02
C ALA A 563 -22.65 -15.38 17.73
N ALA A 564 -23.30 -16.36 18.38
CA ALA A 564 -23.01 -17.78 18.15
C ALA A 564 -23.30 -18.22 16.70
N ALA A 565 -24.32 -17.63 16.06
CA ALA A 565 -24.67 -17.88 14.67
C ALA A 565 -23.77 -17.15 13.65
N GLY A 566 -22.82 -16.31 14.10
CA GLY A 566 -21.82 -15.67 13.26
C GLY A 566 -22.16 -14.25 12.79
N ALA A 567 -23.05 -13.53 13.47
CA ALA A 567 -23.23 -12.09 13.25
C ALA A 567 -22.01 -11.29 13.76
N ASN A 568 -21.80 -10.09 13.19
CA ASN A 568 -20.71 -9.19 13.57
C ASN A 568 -21.18 -7.97 14.36
N TYR A 569 -22.44 -7.58 14.15
CA TYR A 569 -23.05 -6.42 14.79
C TYR A 569 -24.49 -6.73 15.18
N LEU A 570 -25.04 -5.98 16.13
CA LEU A 570 -26.45 -6.03 16.48
C LEU A 570 -27.17 -4.76 16.05
N LEU A 571 -28.40 -4.90 15.55
CA LEU A 571 -29.30 -3.79 15.29
C LEU A 571 -30.47 -3.84 16.28
N ILE A 572 -30.60 -2.84 17.15
CA ILE A 572 -31.50 -2.92 18.31
C ILE A 572 -32.47 -1.74 18.36
N LEU A 573 -33.76 -2.03 18.28
CA LEU A 573 -34.85 -1.07 18.51
C LEU A 573 -35.02 -0.80 20.02
N PRO A 574 -35.54 0.37 20.44
CA PRO A 574 -35.98 0.58 21.81
C PRO A 574 -37.14 -0.38 22.17
N PRO A 575 -37.26 -0.80 23.44
CA PRO A 575 -38.33 -1.69 23.87
C PRO A 575 -39.65 -0.92 23.91
N ALA A 576 -40.43 -0.98 22.82
CA ALA A 576 -41.50 -0.02 22.60
C ALA A 576 -42.92 -0.59 22.57
N TYR A 577 -43.14 -1.88 22.86
CA TYR A 577 -44.49 -2.47 22.89
C TYR A 577 -45.39 -1.70 23.87
N PHE A 578 -44.88 -1.41 25.07
CA PHE A 578 -45.53 -0.53 26.05
C PHE A 578 -45.13 0.93 25.84
N GLY A 579 -45.45 1.51 24.67
CA GLY A 579 -44.98 2.84 24.26
C GLY A 579 -45.19 3.94 25.31
N LYS A 580 -46.38 4.01 25.93
CA LYS A 580 -46.68 4.97 27.01
C LYS A 580 -45.79 4.82 28.25
N ALA A 581 -45.33 3.61 28.55
CA ALA A 581 -44.43 3.33 29.68
C ALA A 581 -42.94 3.47 29.30
N THR A 582 -42.63 3.56 28.00
CA THR A 582 -41.27 3.63 27.48
C THR A 582 -40.77 5.07 27.49
N THR A 583 -40.47 5.57 28.68
CA THR A 583 -39.95 6.93 28.87
C THR A 583 -38.49 7.05 28.36
N PRO A 584 -37.97 8.27 28.12
CA PRO A 584 -36.56 8.46 27.79
C PRO A 584 -35.60 7.83 28.80
N ALA A 585 -35.96 7.80 30.08
CA ALA A 585 -35.17 7.15 31.13
C ALA A 585 -35.14 5.61 30.99
N VAL A 586 -36.25 5.00 30.55
CA VAL A 586 -36.31 3.57 30.24
C VAL A 586 -35.42 3.25 29.04
N VAL A 587 -35.49 4.06 27.98
CA VAL A 587 -34.65 3.89 26.78
C VAL A 587 -33.17 3.98 27.13
N LYS A 588 -32.75 5.01 27.88
CA LYS A 588 -31.35 5.18 28.31
C LYS A 588 -30.85 4.00 29.14
N ARG A 589 -31.62 3.57 30.15
CA ARG A 589 -31.26 2.43 31.00
C ARG A 589 -31.17 1.13 30.21
N PHE A 590 -32.12 0.88 29.32
CA PHE A 590 -32.14 -0.30 28.47
C PHE A 590 -30.88 -0.38 27.61
N PHE A 591 -30.54 0.68 26.86
CA PHE A 591 -29.36 0.66 26.01
C PHE A 591 -28.05 0.65 26.80
N ALA A 592 -27.99 1.28 27.96
CA ALA A 592 -26.84 1.18 28.85
C ALA A 592 -26.58 -0.27 29.29
N GLU A 593 -27.61 -1.01 29.70
CA GLU A 593 -27.46 -2.41 30.12
C GLU A 593 -27.14 -3.33 28.95
N VAL A 594 -27.74 -3.09 27.78
CA VAL A 594 -27.47 -3.86 26.56
C VAL A 594 -26.04 -3.63 26.09
N ALA A 595 -25.58 -2.39 25.99
CA ALA A 595 -24.22 -2.06 25.54
C ALA A 595 -23.15 -2.65 26.47
N ALA A 596 -23.38 -2.63 27.78
CA ALA A 596 -22.45 -3.18 28.77
C ALA A 596 -22.31 -4.71 28.71
N LYS A 597 -23.35 -5.43 28.29
CA LYS A 597 -23.41 -6.90 28.35
C LYS A 597 -23.42 -7.58 26.98
N SER A 598 -23.59 -6.83 25.90
CA SER A 598 -23.65 -7.39 24.54
C SER A 598 -22.31 -8.01 24.14
N PRO A 599 -22.30 -9.22 23.55
CA PRO A 599 -21.10 -9.85 23.03
C PRO A 599 -20.61 -9.23 21.71
N LEU A 600 -21.44 -8.42 21.04
CA LEU A 600 -21.14 -7.78 19.76
C LEU A 600 -21.36 -6.26 19.84
N PRO A 601 -20.71 -5.47 18.96
CA PRO A 601 -20.99 -4.04 18.82
C PRO A 601 -22.46 -3.76 18.47
N VAL A 602 -23.02 -2.73 19.10
CA VAL A 602 -24.45 -2.37 19.02
C VAL A 602 -24.65 -1.17 18.11
N VAL A 603 -25.55 -1.33 17.14
CA VAL A 603 -26.10 -0.26 16.30
C VAL A 603 -27.52 0.03 16.79
N LEU A 604 -27.75 1.27 17.24
CA LEU A 604 -29.08 1.71 17.65
C LEU A 604 -30.01 1.75 16.45
N TYR A 605 -31.28 1.36 16.61
CA TYR A 605 -32.27 1.46 15.56
C TYR A 605 -33.38 2.42 15.99
N ASN A 606 -33.42 3.60 15.36
CA ASN A 606 -34.49 4.56 15.56
C ASN A 606 -35.55 4.46 14.46
N PHE A 607 -36.70 3.86 14.78
CA PHE A 607 -37.83 3.72 13.86
C PHE A 607 -39.19 3.93 14.56
N PRO A 608 -39.58 5.20 14.81
CA PRO A 608 -40.78 5.53 15.59
C PRO A 608 -42.08 4.89 15.04
N GLY A 609 -42.18 4.77 13.71
CA GLY A 609 -43.35 4.20 13.03
C GLY A 609 -43.69 2.76 13.42
N VAL A 610 -42.71 1.97 13.86
CA VAL A 610 -42.92 0.59 14.36
C VAL A 610 -42.67 0.45 15.86
N CYS A 611 -42.37 1.57 16.53
CA CYS A 611 -42.04 1.63 17.95
C CYS A 611 -43.03 2.50 18.73
N ASN A 612 -44.32 2.47 18.39
CA ASN A 612 -45.37 3.22 19.10
C ASN A 612 -45.03 4.71 19.31
N GLY A 613 -44.36 5.33 18.33
CA GLY A 613 -43.95 6.73 18.39
C GLY A 613 -42.71 7.04 19.25
N VAL A 614 -42.09 6.03 19.88
CA VAL A 614 -40.83 6.21 20.62
C VAL A 614 -39.73 6.60 19.64
N ASP A 615 -39.24 7.82 19.78
CA ASP A 615 -38.20 8.42 18.94
C ASP A 615 -36.98 8.77 19.79
N MET A 616 -35.80 8.34 19.34
CA MET A 616 -34.52 8.74 19.93
C MET A 616 -33.98 9.95 19.16
N ASP A 617 -33.93 11.10 19.82
CA ASP A 617 -33.27 12.30 19.29
C ASP A 617 -31.74 12.21 19.35
N SER A 618 -31.06 13.19 18.74
CA SER A 618 -29.60 13.21 18.64
C SER A 618 -28.94 13.28 20.02
N GLU A 619 -29.56 14.00 20.94
CA GLU A 619 -29.10 14.24 22.30
C GLU A 619 -29.20 12.97 23.14
N THR A 620 -30.30 12.20 23.01
CA THR A 620 -30.47 10.91 23.67
C THR A 620 -29.49 9.88 23.15
N ILE A 621 -29.32 9.79 21.82
CA ILE A 621 -28.30 8.92 21.20
C ILE A 621 -26.91 9.30 21.71
N THR A 622 -26.60 10.59 21.74
CA THR A 622 -25.30 11.09 22.20
C THR A 622 -25.05 10.74 23.67
N ALA A 623 -26.06 10.90 24.52
CA ALA A 623 -25.98 10.55 25.93
C ALA A 623 -25.71 9.05 26.13
N ILE A 624 -26.39 8.18 25.39
CA ILE A 624 -26.18 6.72 25.45
C ILE A 624 -24.73 6.36 25.10
N VAL A 625 -24.20 6.89 24.00
CA VAL A 625 -22.82 6.60 23.55
C VAL A 625 -21.79 7.11 24.55
N ARG A 626 -21.94 8.34 25.06
CA ARG A 626 -20.99 8.92 26.02
C ARG A 626 -21.03 8.22 27.38
N GLU A 627 -22.21 7.82 27.84
CA GLU A 627 -22.39 7.08 29.08
C GLU A 627 -21.78 5.68 29.00
N ASP A 628 -21.90 5.00 27.86
CA ASP A 628 -21.24 3.70 27.66
C ASP A 628 -19.71 3.87 27.56
N LYS A 629 -19.24 4.86 26.78
CA LYS A 629 -17.80 5.19 26.67
C LYS A 629 -17.16 5.47 28.03
N SER A 630 -17.84 6.19 28.93
CA SER A 630 -17.30 6.53 30.26
C SER A 630 -17.27 5.36 31.25
N ARG A 631 -18.04 4.30 31.00
CA ARG A 631 -18.07 3.08 31.84
C ARG A 631 -17.04 2.04 31.43
N ARG A 632 -16.45 2.16 30.23
CA ARG A 632 -15.52 1.18 29.69
C ARG A 632 -14.07 1.62 29.87
N GLY A 633 -13.21 0.69 30.31
CA GLY A 633 -11.79 0.96 30.61
C GLY A 633 -10.92 1.20 29.37
N ASP A 634 -11.39 0.81 28.18
CA ASP A 634 -10.73 1.05 26.89
C ASP A 634 -11.06 2.43 26.30
N GLY A 635 -11.97 3.19 26.94
CA GLY A 635 -12.44 4.47 26.43
C GLY A 635 -13.21 4.37 25.11
N GLN A 636 -13.75 3.20 24.74
CA GLN A 636 -14.50 2.99 23.49
C GLN A 636 -15.92 2.48 23.75
N SER A 637 -16.94 3.24 23.32
CA SER A 637 -18.34 2.82 23.42
C SER A 637 -18.63 1.59 22.57
N ASN A 638 -19.27 0.56 23.13
CA ASN A 638 -19.82 -0.60 22.44
C ASN A 638 -21.03 -0.27 21.58
N VAL A 639 -21.63 0.91 21.77
CA VAL A 639 -22.58 1.49 20.83
C VAL A 639 -21.80 2.19 19.72
N VAL A 640 -21.83 1.61 18.52
CA VAL A 640 -20.93 1.93 17.40
C VAL A 640 -21.64 2.55 16.19
N GLY A 641 -22.96 2.73 16.27
CA GLY A 641 -23.68 3.40 15.21
C GLY A 641 -25.17 3.55 15.47
N VAL A 642 -25.87 4.13 14.50
CA VAL A 642 -27.33 4.24 14.50
C VAL A 642 -27.90 4.11 13.09
N LYS A 643 -29.05 3.45 12.99
CA LYS A 643 -29.94 3.47 11.82
C LYS A 643 -31.12 4.40 12.07
N LEU A 644 -31.27 5.45 11.27
CA LEU A 644 -32.31 6.47 11.40
C LEU A 644 -33.38 6.31 10.31
N THR A 645 -34.50 5.63 10.62
CA THR A 645 -35.65 5.48 9.69
C THR A 645 -36.68 6.60 9.84
N CYS A 646 -36.43 7.62 10.66
CA CYS A 646 -37.31 8.77 10.84
C CYS A 646 -37.21 9.84 9.73
N GLY A 647 -36.32 9.67 8.73
CA GLY A 647 -36.15 10.62 7.61
C GLY A 647 -35.49 11.95 7.96
N SER A 648 -34.99 12.12 9.18
CA SER A 648 -34.41 13.39 9.64
C SER A 648 -32.92 13.51 9.27
N VAL A 649 -32.64 14.17 8.14
CA VAL A 649 -31.25 14.54 7.76
C VAL A 649 -30.60 15.41 8.83
N GLY A 650 -31.37 16.27 9.52
CA GLY A 650 -30.84 17.06 10.63
C GLY A 650 -30.27 16.21 11.78
N LYS A 651 -30.87 15.05 12.09
CA LYS A 651 -30.30 14.13 13.09
C LYS A 651 -28.95 13.58 12.63
N ILE A 652 -28.82 13.27 11.33
CA ILE A 652 -27.54 12.85 10.74
C ILE A 652 -26.50 13.94 10.93
N THR A 653 -26.80 15.18 10.55
CA THR A 653 -25.88 16.32 10.67
C THR A 653 -25.37 16.51 12.09
N ARG A 654 -26.25 16.50 13.10
CA ARG A 654 -25.85 16.68 14.50
C ARG A 654 -24.97 15.54 15.01
N LEU A 655 -25.31 14.29 14.67
CA LEU A 655 -24.52 13.13 15.09
C LEU A 655 -23.16 13.08 14.39
N ALA A 656 -23.10 13.38 13.09
CA ALA A 656 -21.85 13.46 12.34
C ALA A 656 -20.94 14.61 12.81
N ALA A 657 -21.52 15.69 13.34
CA ALA A 657 -20.76 16.76 13.99
C ALA A 657 -20.32 16.41 15.42
N THR A 658 -20.94 15.41 16.05
CA THR A 658 -20.68 15.02 17.44
C THR A 658 -19.66 13.88 17.53
N PHE A 659 -19.63 12.98 16.54
CA PHE A 659 -18.82 11.77 16.55
C PHE A 659 -17.99 11.64 15.27
N ASP A 660 -16.74 11.20 15.42
CA ASP A 660 -15.90 10.82 14.29
C ASP A 660 -16.42 9.53 13.62
N ARG A 661 -16.24 9.44 12.29
CA ARG A 661 -16.62 8.25 11.51
C ARG A 661 -15.93 6.97 11.96
N ASN A 662 -14.77 7.08 12.61
CA ASN A 662 -14.02 5.96 13.17
C ASN A 662 -14.50 5.52 14.56
N GLU A 663 -15.43 6.26 15.17
CA GLU A 663 -16.03 5.93 16.47
C GLU A 663 -17.51 5.53 16.35
N PHE A 664 -18.26 6.13 15.41
CA PHE A 664 -19.71 5.94 15.31
C PHE A 664 -20.24 6.09 13.87
N ALA A 665 -20.90 5.06 13.36
CA ALA A 665 -21.48 5.06 12.01
C ALA A 665 -22.98 5.46 12.01
N VAL A 666 -23.32 6.55 11.32
CA VAL A 666 -24.70 7.03 11.19
C VAL A 666 -25.27 6.59 9.84
N TYR A 667 -26.34 5.80 9.81
CA TYR A 667 -26.99 5.35 8.58
C TYR A 667 -28.39 5.92 8.42
N GLY A 668 -28.72 6.35 7.20
CA GLY A 668 -30.10 6.57 6.79
C GLY A 668 -30.88 5.25 6.72
N GLY A 669 -32.12 5.24 7.19
CA GLY A 669 -32.97 4.05 7.18
C GLY A 669 -33.79 3.85 5.91
N GLN A 670 -33.66 4.75 4.92
CA GLN A 670 -34.32 4.70 3.62
C GLN A 670 -33.33 5.18 2.54
N SER A 671 -33.47 4.67 1.31
CA SER A 671 -32.51 4.93 0.22
C SER A 671 -32.82 6.19 -0.58
N ASP A 672 -34.09 6.60 -0.72
CA ASP A 672 -34.54 7.80 -1.43
C ASP A 672 -33.86 9.12 -1.02
N PHE A 673 -33.36 9.23 0.22
CA PHE A 673 -32.56 10.38 0.67
C PHE A 673 -31.06 10.09 0.87
N LEU A 674 -30.53 8.95 0.41
CA LEU A 674 -29.12 8.54 0.52
C LEU A 674 -28.13 9.68 0.21
N VAL A 675 -28.23 10.33 -0.96
CA VAL A 675 -27.31 11.43 -1.32
C VAL A 675 -27.39 12.61 -0.35
N GLY A 676 -28.60 12.99 0.09
CA GLY A 676 -28.80 14.04 1.08
C GLY A 676 -28.23 13.66 2.46
N GLY A 677 -28.35 12.39 2.83
CA GLY A 677 -27.73 11.84 4.04
C GLY A 677 -26.20 11.86 3.97
N LEU A 678 -25.62 11.43 2.85
CA LEU A 678 -24.16 11.44 2.64
C LEU A 678 -23.59 12.86 2.74
N ALA A 679 -24.26 13.84 2.12
CA ALA A 679 -23.90 15.25 2.24
C ALA A 679 -23.96 15.79 3.68
N ALA A 680 -24.82 15.20 4.52
CA ALA A 680 -24.92 15.53 5.94
C ALA A 680 -23.95 14.73 6.84
N GLY A 681 -23.12 13.85 6.26
CA GLY A 681 -22.13 13.06 6.98
C GLY A 681 -22.54 11.62 7.30
N SER A 682 -23.63 11.10 6.71
CA SER A 682 -24.02 9.69 6.84
C SER A 682 -22.91 8.76 6.36
N ALA A 683 -22.78 7.60 7.00
CA ALA A 683 -21.99 6.47 6.54
C ALA A 683 -22.66 5.73 5.37
N GLY A 684 -23.91 6.05 5.04
CA GLY A 684 -24.65 5.42 3.94
C GLY A 684 -26.11 5.17 4.30
N CYS A 685 -26.65 4.01 3.92
CA CYS A 685 -28.01 3.63 4.31
C CYS A 685 -28.18 2.14 4.58
N ILE A 686 -29.17 1.82 5.40
CA ILE A 686 -29.68 0.46 5.61
C ILE A 686 -31.13 0.44 5.11
N ALA A 687 -31.35 0.07 3.85
CA ALA A 687 -32.60 0.36 3.14
C ALA A 687 -33.21 -0.87 2.45
N ALA A 688 -34.54 -1.00 2.56
CA ALA A 688 -35.31 -2.12 2.02
C ALA A 688 -35.18 -2.29 0.51
N PHE A 689 -35.04 -1.17 -0.22
CA PHE A 689 -34.88 -1.13 -1.67
C PHE A 689 -33.70 -1.96 -2.19
N ALA A 690 -32.67 -2.17 -1.36
CA ALA A 690 -31.55 -3.05 -1.69
C ALA A 690 -31.95 -4.54 -1.82
N ASN A 691 -33.15 -4.94 -1.41
CA ASN A 691 -33.69 -6.28 -1.74
C ASN A 691 -34.13 -6.39 -3.21
N VAL A 692 -34.37 -5.25 -3.86
CA VAL A 692 -34.95 -5.18 -5.20
C VAL A 692 -33.93 -4.67 -6.21
N PHE A 693 -33.24 -3.57 -5.91
CA PHE A 693 -32.22 -3.02 -6.81
C PHE A 693 -30.91 -2.73 -6.04
N PRO A 694 -30.25 -3.79 -5.53
CA PRO A 694 -29.04 -3.64 -4.74
C PRO A 694 -27.88 -2.97 -5.49
N ARG A 695 -27.65 -3.30 -6.77
CA ARG A 695 -26.54 -2.72 -7.55
C ARG A 695 -26.77 -1.24 -7.79
N THR A 696 -28.01 -0.85 -8.08
CA THR A 696 -28.40 0.55 -8.25
C THR A 696 -28.18 1.34 -6.96
N ALA A 697 -28.62 0.81 -5.81
CA ALA A 697 -28.43 1.48 -4.53
C ALA A 697 -26.92 1.63 -4.19
N ALA A 698 -26.14 0.56 -4.36
CA ALA A 698 -24.69 0.59 -4.18
C ALA A 698 -24.01 1.57 -5.15
N ARG A 699 -24.49 1.66 -6.40
CA ARG A 699 -23.95 2.58 -7.40
C ARG A 699 -24.21 4.03 -7.07
N VAL A 700 -25.38 4.38 -6.52
CA VAL A 700 -25.65 5.75 -6.03
C VAL A 700 -24.63 6.14 -4.96
N PHE A 701 -24.36 5.24 -4.00
CA PHE A 701 -23.35 5.48 -2.97
C PHE A 701 -21.95 5.66 -3.59
N ALA A 702 -21.53 4.73 -4.47
CA ALA A 702 -20.23 4.78 -5.12
C ALA A 702 -20.01 6.07 -5.94
N LEU A 703 -21.01 6.48 -6.75
CA LEU A 703 -20.95 7.73 -7.52
C LEU A 703 -20.76 8.96 -6.63
N TYR A 704 -21.38 8.98 -5.45
CA TYR A 704 -21.20 10.07 -4.50
C TYR A 704 -19.78 10.10 -3.92
N GLU A 705 -19.26 8.95 -3.47
CA GLU A 705 -17.90 8.83 -2.92
C GLU A 705 -16.81 9.09 -4.00
N GLU A 706 -17.07 8.78 -5.26
CA GLU A 706 -16.22 9.12 -6.42
C GLU A 706 -16.22 10.63 -6.75
N GLY A 707 -17.01 11.46 -6.03
CA GLY A 707 -17.17 12.88 -6.32
C GLY A 707 -18.08 13.20 -7.51
N LYS A 708 -18.71 12.18 -8.12
CA LYS A 708 -19.65 12.31 -9.25
C LYS A 708 -21.06 12.63 -8.76
N VAL A 709 -21.18 13.69 -7.96
CA VAL A 709 -22.42 14.06 -7.24
C VAL A 709 -23.60 14.25 -8.19
N LYS A 710 -23.38 14.82 -9.39
CA LYS A 710 -24.44 15.02 -10.39
C LYS A 710 -25.05 13.68 -10.85
N GLU A 711 -24.20 12.73 -11.22
CA GLU A 711 -24.61 11.39 -11.66
C GLU A 711 -25.29 10.62 -10.52
N ALA A 712 -24.75 10.75 -9.30
CA ALA A 712 -25.36 10.16 -8.10
C ALA A 712 -26.79 10.67 -7.89
N VAL A 713 -27.00 11.99 -7.98
CA VAL A 713 -28.34 12.61 -7.85
C VAL A 713 -29.28 12.17 -8.97
N GLU A 714 -28.80 12.07 -10.21
CA GLU A 714 -29.62 11.61 -11.34
C GLU A 714 -30.08 10.17 -11.17
N LEU A 715 -29.17 9.26 -10.79
CA LEU A 715 -29.52 7.87 -10.52
C LEU A 715 -30.42 7.75 -9.30
N GLN A 716 -30.14 8.50 -8.23
CA GLN A 716 -30.96 8.57 -7.02
C GLN A 716 -32.41 8.97 -7.33
N ARG A 717 -32.64 9.94 -8.21
CA ARG A 717 -34.00 10.37 -8.57
C ARG A 717 -34.79 9.24 -9.24
N LYS A 718 -34.14 8.47 -10.12
CA LYS A 718 -34.74 7.28 -10.75
C LYS A 718 -35.01 6.19 -9.71
N ALA A 719 -34.04 5.95 -8.83
CA ALA A 719 -34.16 5.00 -7.72
C ALA A 719 -35.32 5.34 -6.77
N ALA A 720 -35.45 6.60 -6.37
CA ALA A 720 -36.50 7.06 -5.46
C ALA A 720 -37.91 6.87 -6.04
N LEU A 721 -38.09 7.11 -7.35
CA LEU A 721 -39.36 6.86 -8.04
C LEU A 721 -39.69 5.36 -8.06
N ALA A 722 -38.68 4.51 -8.32
CA ALA A 722 -38.85 3.06 -8.31
C ALA A 722 -39.07 2.48 -6.90
N GLU A 723 -38.52 3.10 -5.84
CA GLU A 723 -38.72 2.67 -4.46
C GLU A 723 -40.14 2.96 -3.95
N SER A 724 -40.79 4.01 -4.46
CA SER A 724 -42.10 4.50 -3.98
C SER A 724 -43.17 3.41 -3.78
N PRO A 725 -43.40 2.45 -4.70
CA PRO A 725 -44.43 1.42 -4.55
C PRO A 725 -44.22 0.48 -3.34
N ILE A 726 -42.96 0.27 -2.94
CA ILE A 726 -42.62 -0.67 -1.84
C ILE A 726 -42.47 0.01 -0.48
N LYS A 727 -42.60 1.34 -0.42
CA LYS A 727 -42.65 2.09 0.86
C LYS A 727 -43.82 1.67 1.75
N SER A 728 -44.85 1.05 1.15
CA SER A 728 -46.07 0.57 1.80
C SER A 728 -45.84 -0.61 2.76
N GLY A 729 -44.71 -1.33 2.68
CA GLY A 729 -44.31 -2.29 3.71
C GLY A 729 -43.76 -3.63 3.18
N ILE A 730 -43.88 -4.65 4.03
CA ILE A 730 -43.25 -5.97 3.87
C ILE A 730 -43.73 -6.66 2.58
N ALA A 731 -45.05 -6.73 2.38
CA ALA A 731 -45.65 -7.50 1.29
C ALA A 731 -45.24 -7.00 -0.10
N SER A 732 -45.24 -5.68 -0.32
CA SER A 732 -44.82 -5.08 -1.59
C SER A 732 -43.31 -5.22 -1.82
N THR A 733 -42.50 -5.09 -0.75
CA THR A 733 -41.04 -5.31 -0.84
C THR A 733 -40.70 -6.75 -1.21
N LYS A 734 -41.32 -7.74 -0.55
CA LYS A 734 -41.11 -9.16 -0.86
C LYS A 734 -41.58 -9.51 -2.27
N TYR A 735 -42.73 -9.00 -2.69
CA TYR A 735 -43.21 -9.17 -4.06
C TYR A 735 -42.23 -8.59 -5.09
N ALA A 736 -41.74 -7.37 -4.88
CA ALA A 736 -40.75 -6.76 -5.76
C ALA A 736 -39.44 -7.57 -5.80
N ALA A 737 -38.95 -8.05 -4.65
CA ALA A 737 -37.77 -8.91 -4.59
C ALA A 737 -37.99 -10.24 -5.33
N ALA A 738 -39.19 -10.83 -5.23
CA ALA A 738 -39.58 -12.05 -5.92
C ALA A 738 -39.61 -11.90 -7.45
N VAL A 739 -40.02 -10.73 -7.95
CA VAL A 739 -40.10 -10.45 -9.39
C VAL A 739 -38.73 -10.09 -9.98
N TYR A 740 -37.96 -9.23 -9.30
CA TYR A 740 -36.78 -8.61 -9.90
C TYR A 740 -35.45 -9.25 -9.52
N VAL A 741 -35.30 -9.79 -8.30
CA VAL A 741 -33.99 -10.23 -7.78
C VAL A 741 -33.91 -11.73 -7.56
N ALA A 742 -34.93 -12.35 -6.98
CA ALA A 742 -34.93 -13.78 -6.71
C ALA A 742 -34.70 -14.63 -7.99
N PRO A 743 -35.26 -14.29 -9.17
CA PRO A 743 -34.95 -15.01 -10.40
C PRO A 743 -33.49 -14.85 -10.84
N LEU A 744 -32.90 -13.66 -10.64
CA LEU A 744 -31.46 -13.42 -10.91
C LEU A 744 -30.56 -14.22 -9.96
N ALA A 745 -31.05 -14.54 -8.75
CA ALA A 745 -30.40 -15.42 -7.79
C ALA A 745 -30.61 -16.93 -8.08
N GLY A 746 -31.31 -17.29 -9.18
CA GLY A 746 -31.58 -18.68 -9.54
C GLY A 746 -32.63 -19.35 -8.63
N ILE A 747 -33.62 -18.58 -8.19
CA ILE A 747 -34.74 -19.05 -7.36
C ILE A 747 -36.00 -19.13 -8.22
N GLU A 748 -36.48 -20.34 -8.42
CA GLU A 748 -37.76 -20.62 -9.08
C GLU A 748 -38.92 -20.54 -8.08
N GLY A 749 -40.12 -20.20 -8.57
CA GLY A 749 -41.32 -20.07 -7.71
C GLY A 749 -41.21 -18.97 -6.65
N ALA A 750 -40.39 -17.94 -6.89
CA ALA A 750 -40.03 -16.96 -5.87
C ALA A 750 -41.24 -16.20 -5.29
N GLU A 751 -42.27 -15.92 -6.09
CA GLU A 751 -43.47 -15.23 -5.61
C GLU A 751 -44.17 -16.01 -4.49
N GLU A 752 -44.24 -17.34 -4.60
CA GLU A 752 -44.86 -18.18 -3.57
C GLU A 752 -44.00 -18.25 -2.30
N LYS A 753 -42.67 -18.35 -2.47
CA LYS A 753 -41.71 -18.47 -1.37
C LYS A 753 -41.49 -17.17 -0.60
N LEU A 754 -41.77 -16.05 -1.24
CA LEU A 754 -41.69 -14.71 -0.65
C LEU A 754 -43.08 -14.17 -0.26
N ARG A 755 -44.11 -15.01 -0.20
CA ARG A 755 -45.36 -14.63 0.46
C ARG A 755 -45.06 -14.16 1.89
N PRO A 756 -45.71 -13.09 2.37
CA PRO A 756 -45.64 -12.73 3.78
C PRO A 756 -46.12 -13.90 4.63
N ARG A 757 -45.45 -14.14 5.76
CA ARG A 757 -45.89 -15.13 6.73
C ARG A 757 -47.22 -14.69 7.32
N ALA A 758 -48.10 -15.65 7.58
CA ALA A 758 -49.36 -15.37 8.26
C ALA A 758 -49.12 -14.63 9.59
N PRO A 759 -49.98 -13.65 9.96
CA PRO A 759 -51.27 -13.31 9.36
C PRO A 759 -51.21 -12.23 8.26
N TYR A 760 -50.03 -11.89 7.71
CA TYR A 760 -49.93 -10.83 6.71
C TYR A 760 -50.33 -11.31 5.32
N GLU A 761 -51.05 -10.46 4.59
CA GLU A 761 -51.57 -10.78 3.26
C GLU A 761 -50.59 -10.37 2.15
N GLU A 762 -50.71 -11.04 1.00
CA GLU A 762 -50.07 -10.63 -0.24
C GLU A 762 -50.51 -9.23 -0.69
N PRO A 763 -49.68 -8.51 -1.48
CA PRO A 763 -50.12 -7.26 -2.08
C PRO A 763 -51.27 -7.52 -3.07
N SER A 764 -52.26 -6.62 -3.09
CA SER A 764 -53.34 -6.67 -4.08
C SER A 764 -52.81 -6.53 -5.51
N GLU A 765 -53.57 -6.98 -6.52
CA GLU A 765 -53.18 -6.85 -7.93
C GLU A 765 -52.91 -5.39 -8.35
N ALA A 766 -53.62 -4.43 -7.75
CA ALA A 766 -53.35 -3.01 -7.97
C ALA A 766 -51.94 -2.61 -7.50
N VAL A 767 -51.52 -3.10 -6.32
CA VAL A 767 -50.17 -2.87 -5.79
C VAL A 767 -49.13 -3.59 -6.64
N LYS A 768 -49.37 -4.86 -7.03
CA LYS A 768 -48.48 -5.61 -7.92
C LYS A 768 -48.28 -4.91 -9.27
N LYS A 769 -49.35 -4.36 -9.86
CA LYS A 769 -49.28 -3.53 -11.08
C LYS A 769 -48.48 -2.25 -10.86
N GLY A 770 -48.67 -1.57 -9.72
CA GLY A 770 -47.92 -0.37 -9.36
C GLY A 770 -46.42 -0.64 -9.18
N VAL A 771 -46.06 -1.75 -8.53
CA VAL A 771 -44.67 -2.23 -8.40
C VAL A 771 -44.06 -2.42 -9.79
N ARG A 772 -44.71 -3.18 -10.67
CA ARG A 772 -44.21 -3.44 -12.03
C ARG A 772 -44.00 -2.15 -12.83
N ALA A 773 -45.03 -1.31 -12.88
CA ALA A 773 -44.97 -0.04 -13.61
C ALA A 773 -43.87 0.92 -13.09
N GLY A 774 -43.64 0.98 -11.78
CA GLY A 774 -42.64 1.86 -11.18
C GLY A 774 -41.20 1.35 -11.31
N MET A 775 -41.02 0.03 -11.38
CA MET A 775 -39.70 -0.61 -11.26
C MET A 775 -39.13 -1.12 -12.59
N ASP A 776 -39.96 -1.46 -13.57
CA ASP A 776 -39.49 -1.97 -14.88
C ASP A 776 -38.52 -1.00 -15.57
N VAL A 777 -38.75 0.31 -15.43
CA VAL A 777 -37.88 1.35 -15.98
C VAL A 777 -36.47 1.27 -15.40
N LEU A 778 -36.35 0.96 -14.10
CA LEU A 778 -35.06 0.90 -13.42
C LEU A 778 -34.43 -0.50 -13.51
N PHE A 779 -35.22 -1.54 -13.75
CA PHE A 779 -34.70 -2.91 -13.85
C PHE A 779 -33.68 -3.08 -14.98
N GLY A 780 -33.86 -2.38 -16.10
CA GLY A 780 -32.86 -2.35 -17.18
C GLY A 780 -31.51 -1.77 -16.72
N VAL A 781 -31.53 -0.75 -15.86
CA VAL A 781 -30.32 -0.15 -15.27
C VAL A 781 -29.68 -1.13 -14.29
N GLU A 782 -30.48 -1.76 -13.43
CA GLU A 782 -29.99 -2.76 -12.47
C GLU A 782 -29.23 -3.91 -13.13
N LYS A 783 -29.72 -4.41 -14.28
CA LYS A 783 -29.06 -5.51 -15.00
C LYS A 783 -27.77 -5.09 -15.71
N ALA A 784 -27.69 -3.82 -16.11
CA ALA A 784 -26.54 -3.30 -16.84
C ALA A 784 -25.37 -2.95 -15.91
N LEU A 785 -25.66 -2.69 -14.64
CA LEU A 785 -24.69 -2.63 -13.53
C LEU A 785 -24.30 -4.05 -13.12
#